data_AF-A0A2W6A2U5-F1
#
_entry.id   AF-A0A2W6A2U5-F1
#
_cell.length_a   1.000
_cell.length_b   1.000
_cell.length_c   1.000
_cell.angle_alpha   90.00
_cell.angle_beta   90.00
_cell.angle_gamma   90.00
#
_symmetry.space_group_name_H-M   'P 1'
#
loop_
_entity.id
_entity.type
_entity.pdbx_description
1 polymer ?
#
loop_
_entity_poly.entity_id
_entity_poly.type
_entity_poly.pdbx_seq_one_letter_code
_entity_poly.pdbx_strand_id
1 'polypeptide(L)'
;MERPPNSTISQRLIWSCAGLVFCVSLAFYGWTLAPTVTLVDSGELIVAARTLGVAHPPGFPLYLILAHLASMVPLGNVAIRVNFTSALFAALASATLTLVVAELMVTSQFTSGRRGRAKVARKNKGNAPGADVVEAMHSKTVVLIPAIASGLLLAFSRTLWSYATIAEVYTLNSLLILLIFFLMFRWRRRIVEANKASELTTTLADYDYLLYAAAFLFGLALGVHHVTVGLTLPALAIIVYSTQGRKFFLSTRLLYAAILAIAALLTVYSYLPLAASHAPILNWGDARSPQAIWRHMTGKQYQVFLSFAPQIAGAQLIEFGKLATRQLGPWCFVPGLFLLLAGLVSAFRRMRTLFWILVVVIACDLAYCLSYSIEEDKDAYYLPAFMAMAIAIGLGLSWLLRYILAKDLRGRQFLALALLVALAMPALAVVGNWPFNNRRHYFIAHDYVENILGGIEPNGLLLNQDWQVESPMLYTREIEGLRRDVKVVDLNLLNHSWYLDYLTDAYPELMARSRQKVDAFTAQLVPWENDPASYESDPARLVKISSAFNEMCQAFVTNELKVAPVYITSDLLERTPQNKEVTEWLTRSYQLVPRGLAFRIFADQNFHAPSAPPLQTRGLTDGTLFFEKDDVFKLKVLPVYIGMLVNRGRYLAAASQHEYAIAAFRQALSLDPNLETARQELAKSLSRMRETGTAPP
;
A
#
# COMPACT_ATOMS: atom_id res chain seq x y z
N MET A 1 18.03 -46.23 -25.18
CA MET A 1 17.56 -44.83 -25.08
C MET A 1 16.04 -44.84 -25.04
N GLU A 2 15.43 -44.96 -23.87
CA GLU A 2 13.99 -44.78 -23.71
C GLU A 2 13.69 -43.28 -23.69
N ARG A 3 12.83 -42.79 -24.60
CA ARG A 3 12.33 -41.40 -24.55
C ARG A 3 11.67 -41.17 -23.18
N PRO A 4 11.91 -40.04 -22.50
CA PRO A 4 11.16 -39.72 -21.29
C PRO A 4 9.66 -39.71 -21.62
N PRO A 5 8.79 -40.18 -20.72
CA PRO A 5 7.39 -40.38 -21.01
C PRO A 5 6.72 -39.07 -21.45
N ASN A 6 5.77 -39.18 -22.38
CA ASN A 6 4.89 -38.14 -22.92
C ASN A 6 4.01 -37.40 -21.87
N SER A 7 4.39 -37.39 -20.60
CA SER A 7 3.62 -36.89 -19.45
C SER A 7 4.05 -35.51 -18.96
N THR A 8 5.01 -34.85 -19.59
CA THR A 8 5.43 -33.49 -19.21
C THR A 8 4.45 -32.45 -19.74
N ILE A 9 3.84 -31.69 -18.82
CA ILE A 9 2.95 -30.58 -19.17
C ILE A 9 3.74 -29.59 -20.03
N SER A 10 3.21 -29.27 -21.21
CA SER A 10 3.85 -28.32 -22.12
C SER A 10 4.05 -26.99 -21.42
N GLN A 11 5.28 -26.47 -21.46
CA GLN A 11 5.60 -25.13 -20.94
C GLN A 11 4.70 -24.08 -21.59
N ARG A 12 4.44 -24.18 -22.90
CA ARG A 12 3.55 -23.26 -23.63
C ARG A 12 2.15 -23.19 -23.00
N LEU A 13 1.63 -24.31 -22.51
CA LEU A 13 0.32 -24.36 -21.86
C LEU A 13 0.33 -23.63 -20.51
N ILE A 14 1.37 -23.83 -19.69
CA ILE A 14 1.54 -23.13 -18.41
C ILE A 14 1.60 -21.61 -18.64
N TRP A 15 2.39 -21.15 -19.61
CA TRP A 15 2.47 -19.74 -19.99
C TRP A 15 1.14 -19.20 -20.50
N SER A 16 0.37 -19.98 -21.26
CA SER A 16 -0.96 -19.59 -21.74
C SER A 16 -1.94 -19.40 -20.57
N CYS A 17 -1.89 -20.29 -19.56
CA CYS A 17 -2.71 -20.16 -18.35
C CYS A 17 -2.33 -18.91 -17.55
N ALA A 18 -1.04 -18.62 -17.38
CA ALA A 18 -0.59 -17.39 -16.72
C ALA A 18 -1.00 -16.13 -17.51
N GLY A 19 -0.91 -16.16 -18.84
CA GLY A 19 -1.39 -15.09 -19.71
C GLY A 19 -2.90 -14.85 -19.61
N LEU A 20 -3.70 -15.92 -19.46
CA LEU A 20 -5.13 -15.79 -19.19
C LEU A 20 -5.40 -15.11 -17.84
N VAL A 21 -4.71 -15.53 -16.78
CA VAL A 21 -4.82 -14.90 -15.44
C VAL A 21 -4.42 -13.43 -15.50
N PHE A 22 -3.36 -13.09 -16.24
CA PHE A 22 -2.94 -11.71 -16.49
C PHE A 22 -4.07 -10.89 -17.13
N CYS A 23 -4.61 -11.35 -18.26
CA CYS A 23 -5.65 -10.61 -18.99
C CYS A 23 -6.92 -10.42 -18.16
N VAL A 24 -7.37 -11.47 -17.45
CA VAL A 24 -8.55 -11.40 -16.57
C VAL A 24 -8.32 -10.41 -15.43
N SER A 25 -7.16 -10.48 -14.77
CA SER A 25 -6.84 -9.61 -13.64
C SER A 25 -6.69 -8.16 -14.09
N LEU A 26 -6.02 -7.90 -15.22
CA LEU A 26 -5.82 -6.56 -15.75
C LEU A 26 -7.14 -5.90 -16.17
N ALA A 27 -8.00 -6.64 -16.87
CA ALA A 27 -9.32 -6.14 -17.26
C ALA A 27 -10.17 -5.81 -16.02
N PHE A 28 -10.11 -6.66 -15.00
CA PHE A 28 -10.80 -6.46 -13.74
C PHE A 28 -10.30 -5.22 -12.99
N TYR A 29 -8.99 -5.10 -12.78
CA TYR A 29 -8.42 -3.94 -12.09
C TYR A 29 -8.67 -2.64 -12.86
N GLY A 30 -8.52 -2.65 -14.18
CA GLY A 30 -8.83 -1.51 -15.04
C GLY A 30 -10.29 -1.07 -14.93
N TRP A 31 -11.23 -2.00 -14.75
CA TRP A 31 -12.64 -1.67 -14.55
C TRP A 31 -12.95 -1.08 -13.17
N THR A 32 -12.15 -1.45 -12.16
CA THR A 32 -12.34 -1.03 -10.76
C THR A 32 -11.41 0.12 -10.33
N LEU A 33 -10.64 0.66 -11.27
CA LEU A 33 -9.57 1.65 -11.07
C LEU A 33 -10.10 2.97 -10.51
N ALA A 34 -9.35 3.62 -9.61
CA ALA A 34 -9.69 4.96 -9.15
C ALA A 34 -9.57 5.98 -10.32
N PRO A 35 -10.58 6.85 -10.52
CA PRO A 35 -10.61 7.81 -11.64
C PRO A 35 -9.71 9.04 -11.44
N THR A 36 -9.20 9.24 -10.22
CA THR A 36 -8.35 10.37 -9.84
C THR A 36 -7.42 9.96 -8.70
N VAL A 37 -6.71 10.93 -8.11
CA VAL A 37 -5.89 10.76 -6.90
C VAL A 37 -6.71 10.20 -5.75
N THR A 38 -6.09 9.38 -4.91
CA THR A 38 -6.71 8.86 -3.69
C THR A 38 -6.03 9.38 -2.43
N LEU A 39 -6.55 8.97 -1.27
CA LEU A 39 -5.99 9.27 0.05
C LEU A 39 -4.59 8.64 0.25
N VAL A 40 -3.98 8.92 1.39
CA VAL A 40 -2.63 8.45 1.79
C VAL A 40 -1.58 8.95 0.79
N ASP A 41 -0.65 8.12 0.32
CA ASP A 41 0.55 8.57 -0.40
C ASP A 41 0.32 8.79 -1.91
N SER A 42 -0.89 8.50 -2.40
CA SER A 42 -1.17 8.49 -3.84
C SER A 42 -0.84 9.82 -4.53
N GLY A 43 -1.21 10.96 -3.94
CA GLY A 43 -0.98 12.26 -4.57
C GLY A 43 0.49 12.63 -4.64
N GLU A 44 1.20 12.44 -3.53
CA GLU A 44 2.65 12.64 -3.44
C GLU A 44 3.41 11.73 -4.42
N LEU A 45 3.12 10.43 -4.46
CA LEU A 45 3.74 9.48 -5.39
C LEU A 45 3.49 9.84 -6.85
N ILE A 46 2.29 10.33 -7.20
CA ILE A 46 1.99 10.77 -8.57
C ILE A 46 2.83 12.00 -8.94
N VAL A 47 2.96 12.99 -8.04
CA VAL A 47 3.79 14.19 -8.30
C VAL A 47 5.26 13.80 -8.43
N ALA A 48 5.79 13.00 -7.51
CA ALA A 48 7.17 12.52 -7.55
C ALA A 48 7.46 11.77 -8.86
N ALA A 49 6.58 10.85 -9.27
CA ALA A 49 6.74 10.13 -10.52
C ALA A 49 6.65 11.05 -11.74
N ARG A 50 5.68 11.97 -11.79
CA ARG A 50 5.50 12.87 -12.94
C ARG A 50 6.68 13.82 -13.12
N THR A 51 7.30 14.25 -12.04
CA THR A 51 8.39 15.25 -12.03
C THR A 51 9.79 14.66 -11.92
N LEU A 52 9.91 13.33 -11.78
CA LEU A 52 11.17 12.66 -11.40
C LEU A 52 11.77 13.24 -10.10
N GLY A 53 10.90 13.52 -9.14
CA GLY A 53 11.27 13.99 -7.80
C GLY A 53 11.66 12.87 -6.84
N VAL A 54 11.91 13.24 -5.59
CA VAL A 54 12.20 12.32 -4.49
C VAL A 54 10.98 12.24 -3.58
N ALA A 55 10.33 11.07 -3.58
CA ALA A 55 9.23 10.76 -2.67
C ALA A 55 9.72 10.48 -1.25
N HIS A 56 8.80 10.31 -0.32
CA HIS A 56 9.08 10.00 1.07
C HIS A 56 9.95 8.73 1.22
N PRO A 57 10.76 8.62 2.30
CA PRO A 57 11.71 7.52 2.46
C PRO A 57 11.04 6.12 2.41
N PRO A 58 11.62 5.14 1.71
CA PRO A 58 12.97 5.12 1.14
C PRO A 58 13.09 5.64 -0.30
N GLY A 59 12.08 6.36 -0.79
CA GLY A 59 12.10 7.09 -2.07
C GLY A 59 11.71 6.28 -3.30
N PHE A 60 11.51 4.96 -3.16
CA PHE A 60 10.97 4.05 -4.18
C PHE A 60 11.50 4.24 -5.62
N PRO A 61 12.81 4.45 -5.84
CA PRO A 61 13.38 4.90 -7.12
C PRO A 61 12.94 4.08 -8.34
N LEU A 62 12.91 2.74 -8.25
CA LEU A 62 12.48 1.91 -9.39
C LEU A 62 11.00 2.12 -9.73
N TYR A 63 10.15 2.28 -8.71
CA TYR A 63 8.73 2.57 -8.93
C TYR A 63 8.56 3.93 -9.59
N LEU A 64 9.24 4.98 -9.10
CA LEU A 64 9.14 6.33 -9.65
C LEU A 64 9.59 6.38 -11.12
N ILE A 65 10.69 5.72 -11.47
CA ILE A 65 11.19 5.65 -12.85
C ILE A 65 10.15 4.99 -13.77
N LEU A 66 9.57 3.86 -13.37
CA LEU A 66 8.58 3.14 -14.19
C LEU A 66 7.25 3.90 -14.28
N ALA A 67 6.80 4.48 -13.17
CA ALA A 67 5.60 5.31 -13.11
C ALA A 67 5.75 6.62 -13.92
N HIS A 68 6.95 7.19 -13.98
CA HIS A 68 7.25 8.33 -14.84
C HIS A 68 6.98 8.01 -16.31
N LEU A 69 7.47 6.86 -16.79
CA LEU A 69 7.23 6.41 -18.17
C LEU A 69 5.73 6.28 -18.46
N ALA A 70 4.96 5.72 -17.53
CA ALA A 70 3.51 5.62 -17.66
C ALA A 70 2.82 6.99 -17.65
N SER A 71 3.29 7.93 -16.81
CA SER A 71 2.75 9.29 -16.72
C SER A 71 2.82 10.04 -18.06
N MET A 72 3.79 9.71 -18.91
CA MET A 72 3.99 10.31 -20.23
C MET A 72 3.01 9.81 -21.29
N VAL A 73 2.33 8.69 -21.08
CA VAL A 73 1.34 8.15 -22.04
C VAL A 73 0.15 9.12 -22.15
N PRO A 74 -0.23 9.64 -23.32
CA PRO A 74 -1.23 10.71 -23.44
C PRO A 74 -2.69 10.19 -23.38
N LEU A 75 -3.05 9.40 -22.36
CA LEU A 75 -4.38 8.84 -22.15
C LEU A 75 -4.92 9.20 -20.76
N GLY A 76 -6.14 9.76 -20.68
CA GLY A 76 -6.75 10.16 -19.41
C GLY A 76 -5.96 11.23 -18.64
N ASN A 77 -6.32 11.47 -17.38
CA ASN A 77 -5.52 12.30 -16.46
C ASN A 77 -4.28 11.55 -15.97
N VAL A 78 -3.34 12.26 -15.32
CA VAL A 78 -2.07 11.66 -14.87
C VAL A 78 -2.32 10.61 -13.78
N ALA A 79 -3.27 10.84 -12.87
CA ALA A 79 -3.61 9.86 -11.84
C ALA A 79 -4.03 8.51 -12.41
N ILE A 80 -4.91 8.47 -13.42
CA ILE A 80 -5.34 7.23 -14.09
C ILE A 80 -4.14 6.47 -14.67
N ARG A 81 -3.18 7.16 -15.30
CA ARG A 81 -1.99 6.53 -15.90
C ARG A 81 -1.12 5.85 -14.85
N VAL A 82 -0.90 6.52 -13.73
CA VAL A 82 -0.11 5.99 -12.62
C VAL A 82 -0.87 4.89 -11.88
N ASN A 83 -2.15 5.09 -11.56
CA ASN A 83 -3.03 4.05 -10.98
C ASN A 83 -3.04 2.78 -11.85
N PHE A 84 -3.14 2.92 -13.18
CA PHE A 84 -3.13 1.78 -14.10
C PHE A 84 -1.78 1.04 -14.11
N THR A 85 -0.69 1.71 -13.77
CA THR A 85 0.63 1.07 -13.63
C THR A 85 0.60 0.07 -12.47
N SER A 86 -0.04 0.40 -11.35
CA SER A 86 -0.25 -0.53 -10.24
C SER A 86 -1.17 -1.69 -10.63
N ALA A 87 -2.22 -1.45 -11.42
CA ALA A 87 -3.07 -2.50 -11.98
C ALA A 87 -2.28 -3.48 -12.87
N LEU A 88 -1.38 -2.96 -13.70
CA LEU A 88 -0.49 -3.76 -14.55
C LEU A 88 0.44 -4.64 -13.71
N PHE A 89 1.10 -4.07 -12.71
CA PHE A 89 2.00 -4.83 -11.83
C PHE A 89 1.27 -5.89 -11.01
N ALA A 90 0.08 -5.59 -10.47
CA ALA A 90 -0.74 -6.56 -9.75
C ALA A 90 -1.22 -7.71 -10.64
N ALA A 91 -1.60 -7.42 -11.89
CA ALA A 91 -1.97 -8.44 -12.86
C ALA A 91 -0.78 -9.36 -13.22
N LEU A 92 0.41 -8.77 -13.42
CA LEU A 92 1.65 -9.52 -13.63
C LEU A 92 2.03 -10.34 -12.40
N ALA A 93 1.83 -9.81 -11.19
CA ALA A 93 2.08 -10.53 -9.94
C ALA A 93 1.19 -11.78 -9.84
N SER A 94 -0.11 -11.63 -10.10
CA SER A 94 -1.08 -12.74 -10.12
C SER A 94 -0.75 -13.81 -11.17
N ALA A 95 -0.30 -13.40 -12.36
CA ALA A 95 0.19 -14.31 -13.39
C ALA A 95 1.50 -15.00 -12.96
N THR A 96 2.41 -14.28 -12.32
CA THR A 96 3.67 -14.86 -11.81
C THR A 96 3.42 -15.84 -10.67
N LEU A 97 2.44 -15.59 -9.79
CA LEU A 97 2.02 -16.56 -8.79
C LEU A 97 1.51 -17.86 -9.43
N THR A 98 0.75 -17.76 -10.52
CA THR A 98 0.32 -18.92 -11.32
C THR A 98 1.54 -19.73 -11.79
N LEU A 99 2.58 -19.05 -12.29
CA LEU A 99 3.83 -19.69 -12.70
C LEU A 99 4.58 -20.32 -11.53
N VAL A 100 4.69 -19.63 -10.38
CA VAL A 100 5.32 -20.15 -9.15
C VAL A 100 4.66 -21.45 -8.70
N VAL A 101 3.32 -21.47 -8.60
CA VAL A 101 2.57 -22.65 -8.16
C VAL A 101 2.71 -23.80 -9.14
N ALA A 102 2.64 -23.52 -10.45
CA ALA A 102 2.87 -24.53 -11.49
C ALA A 102 4.29 -25.11 -11.41
N GLU A 103 5.32 -24.26 -11.26
CA GLU A 103 6.72 -24.66 -11.17
C GLU A 103 6.96 -25.56 -9.93
N LEU A 104 6.40 -25.19 -8.78
CA LEU A 104 6.46 -25.99 -7.55
C LEU A 104 5.81 -27.37 -7.74
N MET A 105 4.62 -27.42 -8.36
CA MET A 105 3.89 -28.66 -8.57
C MET A 105 4.60 -29.58 -9.58
N VAL A 106 5.16 -29.03 -10.67
CA VAL A 106 5.98 -29.80 -11.62
C VAL A 106 7.24 -30.32 -10.93
N THR A 107 7.93 -29.50 -10.12
CA THR A 107 9.10 -29.94 -9.35
C THR A 107 8.78 -31.12 -8.44
N SER A 108 7.61 -31.10 -7.80
CA SER A 108 7.17 -32.15 -6.88
C SER A 108 7.05 -33.52 -7.54
N GLN A 109 6.75 -33.57 -8.85
CA GLN A 109 6.66 -34.82 -9.61
C GLN A 109 8.03 -35.50 -9.74
N PHE A 110 9.10 -34.70 -9.78
CA PHE A 110 10.47 -35.23 -9.79
C PHE A 110 10.90 -35.67 -8.40
N THR A 111 10.60 -34.92 -7.33
CA THR A 111 11.10 -35.21 -5.97
C THR A 111 10.35 -36.34 -5.24
N SER A 112 9.14 -36.69 -5.68
CA SER A 112 8.33 -37.76 -5.07
C SER A 112 8.98 -39.15 -5.31
N GLY A 113 9.46 -39.80 -4.25
CA GLY A 113 10.28 -41.02 -4.31
C GLY A 113 9.60 -42.30 -4.84
N ARG A 114 10.43 -43.21 -5.38
CA ARG A 114 10.18 -44.56 -5.96
C ARG A 114 9.11 -45.44 -5.30
N ARG A 115 8.75 -45.25 -4.02
CA ARG A 115 7.89 -46.17 -3.24
C ARG A 115 6.42 -46.22 -3.68
N GLY A 116 5.89 -45.16 -4.31
CA GLY A 116 4.51 -45.15 -4.83
C GLY A 116 4.38 -45.77 -6.22
N ARG A 117 5.31 -45.45 -7.13
CA ARG A 117 5.30 -45.94 -8.53
C ARG A 117 5.45 -47.45 -8.64
N ALA A 118 6.30 -48.07 -7.80
CA ALA A 118 6.48 -49.53 -7.81
C ALA A 118 5.22 -50.31 -7.33
N LYS A 119 4.38 -49.70 -6.50
CA LYS A 119 3.14 -50.32 -5.99
C LYS A 119 1.96 -50.14 -6.95
N VAL A 120 1.91 -49.03 -7.68
CA VAL A 120 0.87 -48.74 -8.69
C VAL A 120 1.17 -49.43 -10.03
N ALA A 121 2.42 -49.40 -10.51
CA ALA A 121 2.83 -50.08 -11.74
C ALA A 121 2.67 -51.61 -11.66
N ARG A 122 2.78 -52.19 -10.45
CA ARG A 122 2.55 -53.63 -10.25
C ARG A 122 1.06 -54.02 -10.20
N LYS A 123 0.15 -53.04 -10.06
CA LYS A 123 -1.31 -53.26 -9.98
C LYS A 123 -2.02 -53.04 -11.33
N ASN A 124 -1.47 -52.21 -12.22
CA ASN A 124 -2.01 -51.93 -13.56
C ASN A 124 -1.36 -52.79 -14.66
N LYS A 125 -1.38 -54.12 -14.51
CA LYS A 125 -0.93 -55.06 -15.55
C LYS A 125 -2.02 -55.41 -16.58
N GLY A 126 -3.06 -54.58 -16.69
CA GLY A 126 -4.06 -54.64 -17.75
C GLY A 126 -4.10 -53.30 -18.48
N ASN A 127 -3.45 -53.23 -19.65
CA ASN A 127 -3.49 -52.05 -20.51
C ASN A 127 -4.89 -51.94 -21.14
N ALA A 128 -5.80 -51.21 -20.49
CA ALA A 128 -7.03 -50.75 -21.12
C ALA A 128 -6.68 -49.64 -22.14
N PRO A 129 -7.19 -49.70 -23.39
CA PRO A 129 -6.95 -48.65 -24.38
C PRO A 129 -7.46 -47.31 -23.85
N GLY A 130 -6.58 -46.30 -23.79
CA GLY A 130 -6.89 -44.94 -23.31
C GLY A 130 -6.39 -44.58 -21.89
N ALA A 131 -5.80 -45.51 -21.14
CA ALA A 131 -5.28 -45.24 -19.79
C ALA A 131 -4.21 -44.12 -19.75
N ASP A 132 -3.34 -44.06 -20.75
CA ASP A 132 -2.28 -43.03 -20.85
C ASP A 132 -2.86 -41.61 -21.05
N VAL A 133 -3.97 -41.50 -21.79
CA VAL A 133 -4.67 -40.23 -22.03
C VAL A 133 -5.30 -39.71 -20.73
N VAL A 134 -5.90 -40.62 -19.95
CA VAL A 134 -6.50 -40.30 -18.65
C VAL A 134 -5.43 -39.90 -17.62
N GLU A 135 -4.30 -40.59 -17.57
CA GLU A 135 -3.18 -40.24 -16.68
C GLU A 135 -2.57 -38.88 -17.04
N ALA A 136 -2.37 -38.60 -18.33
CA ALA A 136 -1.90 -37.30 -18.81
C ALA A 136 -2.89 -36.18 -18.49
N MET A 137 -4.19 -36.42 -18.64
CA MET A 137 -5.25 -35.47 -18.29
C MET A 137 -5.25 -35.18 -16.78
N HIS A 138 -5.18 -36.23 -15.94
CA HIS A 138 -5.09 -36.07 -14.47
C HIS A 138 -3.85 -35.27 -14.05
N SER A 139 -2.70 -35.53 -14.67
CA SER A 139 -1.46 -34.78 -14.41
C SER A 139 -1.63 -33.28 -14.70
N LYS A 140 -2.23 -32.93 -15.86
CA LYS A 140 -2.53 -31.54 -16.23
C LYS A 140 -3.49 -30.88 -15.24
N THR A 141 -4.59 -31.55 -14.91
CA THR A 141 -5.65 -31.03 -14.03
C THR A 141 -5.10 -30.67 -12.64
N VAL A 142 -4.28 -31.55 -12.07
CA VAL A 142 -3.73 -31.42 -10.72
C VAL A 142 -2.66 -30.33 -10.59
N VAL A 143 -2.15 -29.81 -11.71
CA VAL A 143 -1.17 -28.73 -11.76
C VAL A 143 -1.82 -27.41 -12.18
N LEU A 144 -2.52 -27.40 -13.32
CA LEU A 144 -2.99 -26.16 -13.95
C LEU A 144 -4.13 -25.51 -13.18
N ILE A 145 -5.11 -26.28 -12.70
CA ILE A 145 -6.26 -25.71 -11.97
C ILE A 145 -5.82 -25.08 -10.65
N PRO A 146 -5.04 -25.75 -9.79
CA PRO A 146 -4.53 -25.09 -8.60
C PRO A 146 -3.67 -23.87 -8.87
N ALA A 147 -2.85 -23.90 -9.94
CA ALA A 147 -2.03 -22.75 -10.31
C ALA A 147 -2.88 -21.53 -10.71
N ILE A 148 -3.87 -21.73 -11.61
CA ILE A 148 -4.79 -20.68 -12.04
C ILE A 148 -5.60 -20.16 -10.83
N ALA A 149 -6.12 -21.07 -10.00
CA ALA A 149 -6.90 -20.71 -8.82
C ALA A 149 -6.07 -19.88 -7.84
N SER A 150 -4.81 -20.24 -7.56
CA SER A 150 -3.93 -19.43 -6.71
C SER A 150 -3.69 -18.03 -7.28
N GLY A 151 -3.41 -17.93 -8.59
CA GLY A 151 -3.23 -16.64 -9.26
C GLY A 151 -4.46 -15.74 -9.14
N LEU A 152 -5.65 -16.27 -9.43
CA LEU A 152 -6.91 -15.52 -9.32
C LEU A 152 -7.29 -15.21 -7.86
N LEU A 153 -7.01 -16.10 -6.92
CA LEU A 153 -7.25 -15.84 -5.49
C LEU A 153 -6.37 -14.71 -4.96
N LEU A 154 -5.11 -14.64 -5.40
CA LEU A 154 -4.27 -13.48 -5.11
C LEU A 154 -4.80 -12.24 -5.82
N ALA A 155 -5.20 -12.35 -7.09
CA ALA A 155 -5.73 -11.21 -7.84
C ALA A 155 -6.94 -10.57 -7.16
N PHE A 156 -7.85 -11.39 -6.65
CA PHE A 156 -9.08 -10.94 -6.01
C PHE A 156 -8.97 -10.87 -4.48
N SER A 157 -7.75 -10.97 -3.93
CA SER A 157 -7.54 -10.79 -2.51
C SER A 157 -7.74 -9.33 -2.11
N ARG A 158 -8.23 -9.11 -0.89
CA ARG A 158 -8.56 -7.78 -0.38
C ARG A 158 -7.39 -6.81 -0.48
N THR A 159 -6.21 -7.21 -0.04
CA THR A 159 -5.05 -6.31 0.02
C THR A 159 -4.41 -6.10 -1.35
N LEU A 160 -4.23 -7.14 -2.19
CA LEU A 160 -3.61 -6.87 -3.49
C LEU A 160 -4.54 -6.04 -4.39
N TRP A 161 -5.85 -6.28 -4.36
CA TRP A 161 -6.79 -5.52 -5.17
C TRP A 161 -6.93 -4.06 -4.69
N SER A 162 -6.82 -3.77 -3.40
CA SER A 162 -6.79 -2.38 -2.93
C SER A 162 -5.57 -1.67 -3.54
N TYR A 163 -4.36 -2.22 -3.46
CA TYR A 163 -3.20 -1.56 -4.06
C TYR A 163 -3.15 -1.62 -5.60
N ALA A 164 -3.91 -2.52 -6.24
CA ALA A 164 -4.01 -2.60 -7.69
C ALA A 164 -4.80 -1.45 -8.34
N THR A 165 -5.59 -0.70 -7.56
CA THR A 165 -6.52 0.31 -8.10
C THR A 165 -6.11 1.75 -7.81
N ILE A 166 -4.94 1.97 -7.19
CA ILE A 166 -4.40 3.27 -6.80
C ILE A 166 -2.89 3.35 -7.07
N ALA A 167 -2.34 4.56 -7.12
CA ALA A 167 -0.92 4.81 -7.30
C ALA A 167 -0.16 4.45 -6.03
N GLU A 168 0.35 3.22 -5.98
CA GLU A 168 1.06 2.67 -4.84
C GLU A 168 2.15 1.66 -5.23
N VAL A 169 3.20 1.58 -4.40
CA VAL A 169 4.45 0.87 -4.70
C VAL A 169 4.35 -0.66 -4.51
N TYR A 170 3.35 -1.09 -3.73
CA TYR A 170 3.24 -2.45 -3.20
C TYR A 170 2.95 -3.52 -4.27
N THR A 171 2.33 -3.14 -5.39
CA THR A 171 2.04 -4.04 -6.50
C THR A 171 3.30 -4.41 -7.28
N LEU A 172 4.21 -3.45 -7.50
CA LEU A 172 5.53 -3.69 -8.10
C LEU A 172 6.38 -4.56 -7.18
N ASN A 173 6.38 -4.26 -5.88
CA ASN A 173 7.08 -5.06 -4.88
C ASN A 173 6.61 -6.53 -4.90
N SER A 174 5.29 -6.76 -4.92
CA SER A 174 4.71 -8.10 -4.99
C SER A 174 5.12 -8.85 -6.27
N LEU A 175 5.10 -8.17 -7.42
CA LEU A 175 5.58 -8.72 -8.69
C LEU A 175 7.05 -9.15 -8.58
N LEU A 176 7.92 -8.29 -8.07
CA LEU A 176 9.36 -8.57 -7.98
C LEU A 176 9.65 -9.73 -7.03
N ILE A 177 9.00 -9.78 -5.86
CA ILE A 177 9.11 -10.92 -4.92
C ILE A 177 8.71 -12.23 -5.61
N LEU A 178 7.58 -12.25 -6.34
CA LEU A 178 7.12 -13.44 -7.03
C LEU A 178 8.03 -13.84 -8.20
N LEU A 179 8.61 -12.88 -8.93
CA LEU A 179 9.58 -13.15 -9.99
C LEU A 179 10.87 -13.76 -9.42
N ILE A 180 11.37 -13.23 -8.31
CA ILE A 180 12.53 -13.80 -7.60
C ILE A 180 12.26 -15.25 -7.20
N PHE A 181 11.11 -15.52 -6.56
CA PHE A 181 10.72 -16.89 -6.20
C PHE A 181 10.54 -17.78 -7.44
N PHE A 182 9.92 -17.29 -8.52
CA PHE A 182 9.76 -18.04 -9.75
C PHE A 182 11.12 -18.45 -10.34
N LEU A 183 12.07 -17.52 -10.47
CA LEU A 183 13.40 -17.79 -10.98
C LEU A 183 14.16 -18.77 -10.08
N MET A 184 14.08 -18.61 -8.76
CA MET A 184 14.74 -19.49 -7.80
C MET A 184 14.16 -20.90 -7.78
N PHE A 185 12.84 -21.04 -7.89
CA PHE A 185 12.21 -22.35 -8.05
C PHE A 185 12.53 -22.98 -9.40
N ARG A 186 12.59 -22.18 -10.47
CA ARG A 186 12.99 -22.64 -11.81
C ARG A 186 14.42 -23.14 -11.84
N TRP A 187 15.34 -22.42 -11.21
CA TRP A 187 16.74 -22.81 -11.02
C TRP A 187 16.84 -24.15 -10.30
N ARG A 188 16.15 -24.28 -9.16
CA ARG A 188 16.06 -25.53 -8.40
C ARG A 188 15.52 -26.68 -9.25
N ARG A 189 14.43 -26.45 -10.01
CA ARG A 189 13.78 -27.46 -10.83
C ARG A 189 14.72 -28.04 -11.88
N ARG A 190 15.46 -27.17 -12.59
CA ARG A 190 16.45 -27.56 -13.61
C ARG A 190 17.59 -28.39 -13.03
N ILE A 191 18.13 -28.00 -11.88
CA ILE A 191 19.17 -28.76 -11.20
C ILE A 191 18.66 -30.13 -10.75
N VAL A 192 17.47 -30.19 -10.14
CA VAL A 192 16.86 -31.45 -9.69
C VAL A 192 16.58 -32.40 -10.86
N GLU A 193 16.16 -31.84 -11.99
CA GLU A 193 15.91 -32.57 -13.24
C GLU A 193 17.21 -33.14 -13.83
N ALA A 194 18.26 -32.32 -13.97
CA ALA A 194 19.57 -32.74 -14.48
C ALA A 194 20.24 -33.82 -13.61
N ASN A 195 20.21 -33.63 -12.28
CA ASN A 195 20.75 -34.61 -11.32
C ASN A 195 20.04 -35.98 -11.42
N LYS A 196 18.77 -36.02 -11.82
CA LYS A 196 18.00 -37.27 -12.00
C LYS A 196 18.24 -37.92 -13.35
N ALA A 197 18.49 -37.14 -14.39
CA ALA A 197 18.71 -37.62 -15.74
C ALA A 197 20.10 -38.25 -15.93
N SER A 198 21.01 -38.13 -14.94
CA SER A 198 22.42 -38.55 -15.08
C SER A 198 23.06 -38.02 -16.36
N GLU A 199 22.66 -36.81 -16.79
CA GLU A 199 23.27 -36.14 -17.94
C GLU A 199 24.73 -35.83 -17.59
N LEU A 200 25.64 -36.64 -18.12
CA LEU A 200 27.07 -36.61 -17.82
C LEU A 200 27.78 -35.35 -18.37
N THR A 201 27.10 -34.56 -19.19
CA THR A 201 27.65 -33.43 -19.97
C THR A 201 27.23 -32.04 -19.50
N THR A 202 26.22 -31.91 -18.63
CA THR A 202 25.70 -30.60 -18.20
C THR A 202 26.36 -30.19 -16.89
N THR A 203 27.08 -29.07 -16.85
CA THR A 203 27.65 -28.59 -15.59
C THR A 203 26.55 -27.95 -14.74
N LEU A 204 26.59 -28.13 -13.42
CA LEU A 204 25.60 -27.48 -12.52
C LEU A 204 25.60 -25.95 -12.63
N ALA A 205 26.64 -25.35 -13.21
CA ALA A 205 26.76 -23.92 -13.47
C ALA A 205 25.91 -23.45 -14.67
N ASP A 206 25.52 -24.35 -15.59
CA ASP A 206 24.81 -24.00 -16.82
C ASP A 206 23.42 -23.38 -16.55
N TYR A 207 22.87 -23.57 -15.35
CA TYR A 207 21.58 -23.03 -14.94
C TYR A 207 21.67 -21.76 -14.08
N ASP A 208 22.87 -21.32 -13.69
CA ASP A 208 23.05 -20.23 -12.73
C ASP A 208 22.65 -18.86 -13.25
N TYR A 209 22.46 -18.69 -14.56
CA TYR A 209 21.86 -17.47 -15.10
C TYR A 209 20.50 -17.14 -14.45
N LEU A 210 19.73 -18.15 -14.01
CA LEU A 210 18.47 -17.94 -13.28
C LEU A 210 18.69 -17.42 -11.86
N LEU A 211 19.72 -17.93 -11.17
CA LEU A 211 20.14 -17.46 -9.85
C LEU A 211 20.64 -16.01 -9.95
N TYR A 212 21.46 -15.70 -10.96
CA TYR A 212 22.01 -14.37 -11.19
C TYR A 212 20.94 -13.36 -11.61
N ALA A 213 19.98 -13.78 -12.44
CA ALA A 213 18.80 -12.97 -12.73
C ALA A 213 17.96 -12.70 -11.48
N ALA A 214 17.75 -13.72 -10.62
CA ALA A 214 17.04 -13.55 -9.36
C ALA A 214 17.79 -12.60 -8.41
N ALA A 215 19.12 -12.68 -8.35
CA ALA A 215 19.94 -11.80 -7.52
C ALA A 215 19.92 -10.35 -8.03
N PHE A 216 20.00 -10.14 -9.34
CA PHE A 216 19.84 -8.82 -9.95
C PHE A 216 18.46 -8.23 -9.65
N LEU A 217 17.38 -9.00 -9.86
CA LEU A 217 16.02 -8.57 -9.49
C LEU A 217 15.86 -8.31 -7.99
N PHE A 218 16.52 -9.09 -7.14
CA PHE A 218 16.52 -8.86 -5.69
C PHE A 218 17.11 -7.49 -5.35
N GLY A 219 18.23 -7.12 -5.97
CA GLY A 219 18.82 -5.78 -5.83
C GLY A 219 17.92 -4.65 -6.31
N LEU A 220 17.26 -4.83 -7.46
CA LEU A 220 16.26 -3.88 -7.96
C LEU A 220 15.06 -3.73 -7.01
N ALA A 221 14.58 -4.85 -6.47
CA ALA A 221 13.40 -4.90 -5.59
C ALA A 221 13.65 -4.22 -4.24
N LEU A 222 14.89 -4.26 -3.73
CA LEU A 222 15.27 -3.48 -2.56
C LEU A 222 15.09 -1.96 -2.79
N GLY A 223 15.27 -1.48 -4.03
CA GLY A 223 14.98 -0.10 -4.44
C GLY A 223 13.49 0.22 -4.63
N VAL A 224 12.60 -0.72 -4.33
CA VAL A 224 11.16 -0.47 -4.17
C VAL A 224 10.84 -0.56 -2.69
N HIS A 225 10.95 -1.74 -2.08
CA HIS A 225 10.58 -1.93 -0.68
C HIS A 225 11.55 -2.86 0.04
N HIS A 226 12.66 -2.28 0.51
CA HIS A 226 13.80 -3.03 1.07
C HIS A 226 13.44 -3.94 2.25
N VAL A 227 12.47 -3.56 3.09
CA VAL A 227 12.05 -4.35 4.27
C VAL A 227 11.45 -5.69 3.85
N THR A 228 10.30 -5.68 3.18
CA THR A 228 9.59 -6.92 2.80
C THR A 228 10.42 -7.80 1.88
N VAL A 229 11.23 -7.21 0.99
CA VAL A 229 12.15 -7.97 0.13
C VAL A 229 13.24 -8.63 0.96
N GLY A 230 13.86 -7.89 1.88
CA GLY A 230 14.89 -8.39 2.79
C GLY A 230 14.40 -9.56 3.65
N LEU A 231 13.14 -9.52 4.12
CA LEU A 231 12.52 -10.59 4.91
C LEU A 231 12.39 -11.92 4.14
N THR A 232 12.53 -11.92 2.81
CA THR A 232 12.52 -13.16 2.00
C THR A 232 13.87 -13.87 1.96
N LEU A 233 14.99 -13.23 2.34
CA LEU A 233 16.34 -13.80 2.26
C LEU A 233 16.49 -15.16 2.96
N PRO A 234 15.96 -15.38 4.18
CA PRO A 234 16.03 -16.69 4.83
C PRO A 234 15.35 -17.80 4.01
N ALA A 235 14.25 -17.50 3.35
CA ALA A 235 13.56 -18.44 2.48
C ALA A 235 14.38 -18.76 1.22
N LEU A 236 15.04 -17.76 0.61
CA LEU A 236 15.97 -17.96 -0.50
C LEU A 236 17.17 -18.82 -0.10
N ALA A 237 17.72 -18.60 1.10
CA ALA A 237 18.79 -19.41 1.65
C ALA A 237 18.37 -20.88 1.82
N ILE A 238 17.12 -21.15 2.23
CA ILE A 238 16.57 -22.52 2.30
C ILE A 238 16.50 -23.14 0.90
N ILE A 239 16.07 -22.39 -0.13
CA ILE A 239 16.05 -22.89 -1.52
C ILE A 239 17.47 -23.29 -1.94
N VAL A 240 18.44 -22.39 -1.76
CA VAL A 240 19.85 -22.62 -2.13
C VAL A 240 20.43 -23.82 -1.38
N TYR A 241 20.30 -23.85 -0.05
CA TYR A 241 20.80 -24.93 0.80
C TYR A 241 20.20 -26.28 0.40
N SER A 242 18.90 -26.34 0.17
CA SER A 242 18.23 -27.58 -0.23
C SER A 242 18.59 -28.07 -1.63
N THR A 243 19.15 -27.20 -2.47
CA THR A 243 19.45 -27.49 -3.88
C THR A 243 20.92 -27.83 -4.10
N GLN A 244 21.85 -27.11 -3.46
CA GLN A 244 23.30 -27.25 -3.67
C GLN A 244 24.09 -27.53 -2.37
N GLY A 245 23.42 -27.54 -1.21
CA GLY A 245 24.05 -27.81 0.08
C GLY A 245 24.94 -26.69 0.62
N ARG A 246 25.62 -26.95 1.74
CA ARG A 246 26.43 -25.96 2.47
C ARG A 246 27.61 -25.42 1.66
N LYS A 247 28.22 -26.24 0.79
CA LYS A 247 29.40 -25.84 0.01
C LYS A 247 29.12 -24.67 -0.94
N PHE A 248 27.86 -24.48 -1.36
CA PHE A 248 27.47 -23.36 -2.20
C PHE A 248 27.73 -22.00 -1.52
N PHE A 249 27.48 -21.90 -0.21
CA PHE A 249 27.64 -20.64 0.54
C PHE A 249 29.10 -20.21 0.70
N LEU A 250 30.05 -21.11 0.39
CA LEU A 250 31.48 -20.81 0.36
C LEU A 250 32.01 -20.67 -1.08
N SER A 251 31.13 -20.72 -2.08
CA SER A 251 31.52 -20.68 -3.49
C SER A 251 31.52 -19.27 -4.06
N THR A 252 32.36 -19.06 -5.08
CA THR A 252 32.37 -17.83 -5.89
C THR A 252 31.03 -17.55 -6.57
N ARG A 253 30.17 -18.56 -6.74
CA ARG A 253 28.82 -18.38 -7.30
C ARG A 253 27.96 -17.49 -6.41
N LEU A 254 28.05 -17.62 -5.09
CA LEU A 254 27.34 -16.72 -4.16
C LEU A 254 27.91 -15.30 -4.22
N LEU A 255 29.24 -15.17 -4.34
CA LEU A 255 29.90 -13.87 -4.50
C LEU A 255 29.39 -13.13 -5.74
N TYR A 256 29.30 -13.80 -6.89
CA TYR A 256 28.74 -13.19 -8.11
C TYR A 256 27.28 -12.78 -7.95
N ALA A 257 26.45 -13.60 -7.31
CA ALA A 257 25.07 -13.24 -7.02
C ALA A 257 24.99 -12.00 -6.11
N ALA A 258 25.82 -11.93 -5.05
CA ALA A 258 25.88 -10.78 -4.16
C ALA A 258 26.35 -9.51 -4.88
N ILE A 259 27.39 -9.58 -5.71
CA ILE A 259 27.88 -8.45 -6.52
C ILE A 259 26.77 -7.95 -7.45
N LEU A 260 26.06 -8.84 -8.14
CA LEU A 260 24.96 -8.44 -9.03
C LEU A 260 23.81 -7.78 -8.28
N ALA A 261 23.43 -8.31 -7.11
CA ALA A 261 22.39 -7.71 -6.27
C ALA A 261 22.80 -6.32 -5.77
N ILE A 262 24.03 -6.16 -5.28
CA ILE A 262 24.55 -4.87 -4.81
C ILE A 262 24.66 -3.88 -5.98
N ALA A 263 25.16 -4.31 -7.14
CA ALA A 263 25.26 -3.46 -8.32
C ALA A 263 23.88 -2.95 -8.78
N ALA A 264 22.88 -3.82 -8.81
CA ALA A 264 21.50 -3.47 -9.15
C ALA A 264 20.90 -2.47 -8.13
N LEU A 265 21.10 -2.72 -6.83
CA LEU A 265 20.68 -1.83 -5.75
C LEU A 265 21.30 -0.43 -5.92
N LEU A 266 22.62 -0.36 -6.09
CA LEU A 266 23.34 0.91 -6.27
C LEU A 266 22.92 1.64 -7.54
N THR A 267 22.66 0.89 -8.63
CA THR A 267 22.18 1.47 -9.89
C THR A 267 20.85 2.16 -9.70
N VAL A 268 19.89 1.52 -9.04
CA VAL A 268 18.57 2.11 -8.81
C VAL A 268 18.64 3.27 -7.81
N TYR A 269 19.39 3.14 -6.72
CA TYR A 269 19.52 4.21 -5.73
C TYR A 269 20.37 5.40 -6.18
N SER A 270 21.15 5.27 -7.27
CA SER A 270 21.79 6.42 -7.92
C SER A 270 20.77 7.48 -8.39
N TYR A 271 19.50 7.08 -8.56
CA TYR A 271 18.39 7.99 -8.80
C TYR A 271 18.28 9.10 -7.74
N LEU A 272 18.43 8.80 -6.46
CA LEU A 272 18.19 9.77 -5.38
C LEU A 272 19.06 11.03 -5.50
N PRO A 273 20.40 10.95 -5.55
CA PRO A 273 21.23 12.14 -5.71
C PRO A 273 21.04 12.81 -7.08
N LEU A 274 20.75 12.05 -8.14
CA LEU A 274 20.50 12.62 -9.47
C LEU A 274 19.21 13.45 -9.46
N ALA A 275 18.11 12.89 -8.99
CA ALA A 275 16.83 13.57 -8.84
C ALA A 275 16.98 14.81 -7.96
N ALA A 276 17.57 14.69 -6.77
CA ALA A 276 17.76 15.81 -5.84
C ALA A 276 18.64 16.94 -6.43
N SER A 277 19.60 16.62 -7.31
CA SER A 277 20.46 17.62 -7.95
C SER A 277 19.72 18.53 -8.95
N HIS A 278 18.56 18.10 -9.45
CA HIS A 278 17.75 18.88 -10.39
C HIS A 278 16.78 19.86 -9.71
N ALA A 279 16.81 19.96 -8.37
CA ALA A 279 15.86 20.75 -7.57
C ALA A 279 14.39 20.49 -7.99
N PRO A 280 13.92 19.24 -7.90
CA PRO A 280 12.56 18.89 -8.30
C PRO A 280 11.56 19.49 -7.32
N ILE A 281 10.31 19.65 -7.78
CA ILE A 281 9.20 20.18 -6.97
C ILE A 281 9.09 19.44 -5.64
N LEU A 282 9.18 18.11 -5.65
CA LEU A 282 9.24 17.30 -4.44
C LEU A 282 10.66 16.73 -4.30
N ASN A 283 11.39 17.18 -3.27
CA ASN A 283 12.75 16.73 -2.96
C ASN A 283 12.86 16.22 -1.51
N TRP A 284 12.08 15.19 -1.17
CA TRP A 284 11.97 14.74 0.23
C TRP A 284 13.31 14.30 0.81
N GLY A 285 13.72 14.97 1.89
CA GLY A 285 14.94 14.67 2.64
C GLY A 285 16.24 15.09 1.93
N ASP A 286 16.14 15.75 0.78
CA ASP A 286 17.26 16.31 0.02
C ASP A 286 18.50 15.39 -0.06
N ALA A 287 18.35 14.28 -0.78
CA ALA A 287 19.31 13.19 -0.81
C ALA A 287 20.58 13.47 -1.65
N ARG A 288 21.22 14.65 -1.48
CA ARG A 288 22.45 15.06 -2.17
C ARG A 288 23.73 14.63 -1.48
N SER A 289 23.73 14.47 -0.15
CA SER A 289 24.90 14.06 0.63
C SER A 289 24.87 12.56 0.94
N PRO A 290 26.03 11.89 1.14
CA PRO A 290 26.06 10.47 1.53
C PRO A 290 25.25 10.16 2.79
N GLN A 291 25.24 11.07 3.76
CA GLN A 291 24.49 10.93 5.01
C GLN A 291 22.97 11.06 4.78
N ALA A 292 22.53 12.02 3.96
CA ALA A 292 21.13 12.18 3.58
C ALA A 292 20.63 10.96 2.78
N ILE A 293 21.41 10.50 1.81
CA ILE A 293 21.12 9.27 1.04
C ILE A 293 20.96 8.08 1.97
N TRP A 294 21.87 7.89 2.93
CA TRP A 294 21.80 6.78 3.88
C TRP A 294 20.55 6.86 4.77
N ARG A 295 20.23 8.04 5.32
CA ARG A 295 19.02 8.24 6.14
C ARG A 295 17.75 7.98 5.36
N HIS A 296 17.70 8.48 4.13
CA HIS A 296 16.57 8.31 3.24
C HIS A 296 16.40 6.83 2.88
N MET A 297 17.44 6.17 2.37
CA MET A 297 17.40 4.74 2.01
C MET A 297 17.02 3.83 3.19
N THR A 298 17.49 4.13 4.41
CA THR A 298 17.18 3.33 5.61
C THR A 298 15.82 3.65 6.25
N GLY A 299 15.08 4.61 5.69
CA GLY A 299 13.81 5.06 6.25
C GLY A 299 13.96 5.57 7.69
N LYS A 300 15.05 6.28 8.00
CA LYS A 300 15.40 6.68 9.38
C LYS A 300 14.24 7.38 10.10
N GLN A 301 13.48 8.21 9.38
CA GLN A 301 12.31 8.92 9.86
C GLN A 301 11.20 7.99 10.40
N TYR A 302 11.02 6.81 9.80
CA TYR A 302 9.95 5.87 10.16
C TYR A 302 10.33 4.89 11.28
N GLN A 303 11.57 4.90 11.76
CA GLN A 303 12.01 4.00 12.83
C GLN A 303 11.33 4.28 14.16
N VAL A 304 10.73 5.47 14.34
CA VAL A 304 9.92 5.82 15.53
C VAL A 304 8.67 4.95 15.67
N PHE A 305 8.16 4.38 14.57
CA PHE A 305 7.00 3.49 14.57
C PHE A 305 7.35 2.04 14.97
N LEU A 306 8.64 1.74 15.20
CA LEU A 306 9.09 0.44 15.70
C LEU A 306 8.97 0.41 17.23
N SER A 307 8.21 -0.55 17.74
CA SER A 307 8.13 -0.86 19.16
C SER A 307 8.06 -2.37 19.40
N PHE A 308 8.90 -2.83 20.32
CA PHE A 308 9.01 -4.25 20.68
C PHE A 308 8.26 -4.60 21.98
N ALA A 309 7.36 -3.73 22.42
CA ALA A 309 6.55 -3.97 23.60
C ALA A 309 5.57 -5.15 23.38
N PRO A 310 5.45 -6.11 24.32
CA PRO A 310 4.57 -7.26 24.16
C PRO A 310 3.09 -6.91 23.90
N GLN A 311 2.60 -5.79 24.46
CA GLN A 311 1.23 -5.33 24.29
C GLN A 311 0.96 -4.90 22.84
N ILE A 312 1.93 -4.21 22.23
CA ILE A 312 1.86 -3.80 20.82
C ILE A 312 1.88 -5.03 19.94
N ALA A 313 2.82 -5.97 20.17
CA ALA A 313 2.85 -7.23 19.43
C ALA A 313 1.52 -8.00 19.52
N GLY A 314 0.90 -8.06 20.71
CA GLY A 314 -0.42 -8.68 20.89
C GLY A 314 -1.52 -7.99 20.06
N ALA A 315 -1.57 -6.66 20.07
CA ALA A 315 -2.52 -5.89 19.26
C ALA A 315 -2.28 -6.11 17.76
N GLN A 316 -1.03 -6.07 17.31
CA GLN A 316 -0.67 -6.28 15.91
C GLN A 316 -1.00 -7.70 15.42
N LEU A 317 -0.93 -8.71 16.30
CA LEU A 317 -1.32 -10.08 15.98
C LEU A 317 -2.85 -10.21 15.78
N ILE A 318 -3.64 -9.54 16.61
CA ILE A 318 -5.11 -9.49 16.45
C ILE A 318 -5.46 -8.83 15.13
N GLU A 319 -4.79 -7.71 14.80
CA GLU A 319 -5.01 -7.00 13.55
C GLU A 319 -4.62 -7.86 12.33
N PHE A 320 -3.51 -8.58 12.39
CA PHE A 320 -3.16 -9.55 11.34
C PHE A 320 -4.26 -10.60 11.17
N GLY A 321 -4.80 -11.16 12.26
CA GLY A 321 -5.89 -12.13 12.20
C GLY A 321 -7.13 -11.57 11.49
N LYS A 322 -7.52 -10.35 11.84
CA LYS A 322 -8.62 -9.61 11.19
C LYS A 322 -8.36 -9.40 9.69
N LEU A 323 -7.18 -8.90 9.32
CA LEU A 323 -6.80 -8.69 7.91
C LEU A 323 -6.73 -10.01 7.12
N ALA A 324 -6.22 -11.08 7.73
CA ALA A 324 -6.17 -12.41 7.12
C ALA A 324 -7.57 -12.97 6.84
N THR A 325 -8.56 -12.72 7.71
CA THR A 325 -9.94 -13.15 7.47
C THR A 325 -10.61 -12.41 6.32
N ARG A 326 -10.21 -11.16 6.07
CA ARG A 326 -10.76 -10.32 5.00
C ARG A 326 -10.24 -10.69 3.62
N GLN A 327 -9.07 -11.33 3.51
CA GLN A 327 -8.37 -11.54 2.23
C GLN A 327 -9.27 -12.16 1.15
N LEU A 328 -10.03 -13.21 1.46
CA LEU A 328 -10.89 -13.89 0.49
C LEU A 328 -12.38 -13.51 0.62
N GLY A 329 -12.71 -12.54 1.48
CA GLY A 329 -14.09 -12.25 1.86
C GLY A 329 -14.71 -13.28 2.83
N PRO A 330 -15.89 -12.98 3.40
CA PRO A 330 -16.48 -13.73 4.50
C PRO A 330 -16.84 -15.18 4.14
N TRP A 331 -17.26 -15.43 2.89
CA TRP A 331 -17.71 -16.77 2.47
C TRP A 331 -16.57 -17.73 2.12
N CYS A 332 -15.40 -17.20 1.74
CA CYS A 332 -14.26 -18.02 1.36
C CYS A 332 -13.27 -18.25 2.50
N PHE A 333 -13.43 -17.60 3.65
CA PHE A 333 -12.49 -17.72 4.77
C PHE A 333 -12.34 -19.18 5.25
N VAL A 334 -13.45 -19.83 5.63
CA VAL A 334 -13.45 -21.20 6.15
C VAL A 334 -12.92 -22.22 5.12
N PRO A 335 -13.44 -22.28 3.87
CA PRO A 335 -12.89 -23.22 2.88
C PRO A 335 -11.45 -22.90 2.50
N GLY A 336 -11.08 -21.61 2.44
CA GLY A 336 -9.71 -21.16 2.22
C GLY A 336 -8.75 -21.62 3.32
N LEU A 337 -9.15 -21.48 4.59
CA LEU A 337 -8.36 -21.94 5.74
C LEU A 337 -8.19 -23.47 5.72
N PHE A 338 -9.23 -24.23 5.41
CA PHE A 338 -9.13 -25.67 5.26
C PHE A 338 -8.12 -26.06 4.17
N LEU A 339 -8.19 -25.44 2.99
CA LEU A 339 -7.26 -25.70 1.89
C LEU A 339 -5.84 -25.26 2.24
N LEU A 340 -5.66 -24.13 2.92
CA LEU A 340 -4.37 -23.67 3.41
C LEU A 340 -3.73 -24.71 4.32
N LEU A 341 -4.45 -25.17 5.35
CA LEU A 341 -3.95 -26.17 6.30
C LEU A 341 -3.67 -27.51 5.60
N ALA A 342 -4.57 -27.97 4.73
CA ALA A 342 -4.36 -29.17 3.92
C ALA A 342 -3.12 -29.04 3.03
N GLY A 343 -2.89 -27.86 2.47
CA GLY A 343 -1.71 -27.52 1.67
C GLY A 343 -0.42 -27.57 2.48
N LEU A 344 -0.39 -26.96 3.66
CA LEU A 344 0.77 -27.02 4.57
C LEU A 344 1.06 -28.46 5.02
N VAL A 345 0.04 -29.24 5.37
CA VAL A 345 0.21 -30.66 5.73
C VAL A 345 0.72 -31.47 4.54
N SER A 346 0.20 -31.22 3.34
CA SER A 346 0.66 -31.86 2.09
C SER A 346 2.13 -31.50 1.81
N ALA A 347 2.50 -30.23 1.97
CA ALA A 347 3.87 -29.76 1.84
C ALA A 347 4.80 -30.41 2.87
N PHE A 348 4.41 -30.47 4.14
CA PHE A 348 5.21 -31.11 5.20
C PHE A 348 5.48 -32.60 4.91
N ARG A 349 4.48 -33.31 4.38
CA ARG A 349 4.58 -34.75 4.10
C ARG A 349 5.30 -35.07 2.79
N ARG A 350 5.19 -34.22 1.76
CA ARG A 350 5.67 -34.54 0.39
C ARG A 350 6.78 -33.62 -0.11
N MET A 351 6.89 -32.41 0.42
CA MET A 351 7.77 -31.33 -0.04
C MET A 351 8.30 -30.50 1.14
N ARG A 352 9.04 -31.13 2.06
CA ARG A 352 9.50 -30.50 3.32
C ARG A 352 10.21 -29.16 3.13
N THR A 353 11.03 -29.02 2.08
CA THR A 353 11.68 -27.76 1.73
C THR A 353 10.66 -26.64 1.51
N LEU A 354 9.60 -26.92 0.74
CA LEU A 354 8.56 -25.93 0.44
C LEU A 354 7.76 -25.56 1.69
N PHE A 355 7.47 -26.52 2.56
CA PHE A 355 6.84 -26.24 3.84
C PHE A 355 7.65 -25.21 4.64
N TRP A 356 8.96 -25.41 4.79
CA TRP A 356 9.80 -24.49 5.53
C TRP A 356 9.94 -23.12 4.86
N ILE A 357 9.97 -23.07 3.52
CA ILE A 357 9.94 -21.79 2.79
C ILE A 357 8.68 -20.99 3.13
N LEU A 358 7.50 -21.61 3.04
CA LEU A 358 6.23 -20.93 3.32
C LEU A 358 6.15 -20.47 4.78
N VAL A 359 6.53 -21.34 5.73
CA VAL A 359 6.53 -21.02 7.15
C VAL A 359 7.50 -19.88 7.47
N VAL A 360 8.70 -19.89 6.88
CA VAL A 360 9.71 -18.87 7.14
C VAL A 360 9.33 -17.52 6.53
N VAL A 361 8.75 -17.49 5.32
CA VAL A 361 8.23 -16.23 4.75
C VAL A 361 7.19 -15.63 5.69
N ILE A 362 6.19 -16.42 6.13
CA ILE A 362 5.15 -15.93 7.05
C ILE A 362 5.76 -15.50 8.38
N ALA A 363 6.70 -16.28 8.95
CA ALA A 363 7.29 -15.97 10.24
C ALA A 363 8.15 -14.71 10.22
N CYS A 364 8.98 -14.50 9.19
CA CYS A 364 9.80 -13.30 9.05
C CYS A 364 8.95 -12.05 8.81
N ASP A 365 7.93 -12.17 7.97
CA ASP A 365 6.98 -11.10 7.68
C ASP A 365 6.22 -10.66 8.94
N LEU A 366 5.66 -11.63 9.68
CA LEU A 366 5.01 -11.38 10.96
C LEU A 366 5.98 -10.81 12.00
N ALA A 367 7.21 -11.32 12.10
CA ALA A 367 8.18 -10.83 13.08
C ALA A 367 8.44 -9.33 12.95
N TYR A 368 8.46 -8.79 11.73
CA TYR A 368 8.55 -7.35 11.49
C TYR A 368 7.23 -6.63 11.77
N CYS A 369 6.12 -7.12 11.22
CA CYS A 369 4.83 -6.44 11.33
C CYS A 369 4.26 -6.42 12.76
N LEU A 370 4.72 -7.33 13.63
CA LEU A 370 4.35 -7.32 15.05
C LEU A 370 5.04 -6.21 15.83
N SER A 371 6.16 -5.66 15.33
CA SER A 371 6.86 -4.55 15.95
C SER A 371 6.64 -3.21 15.24
N TYR A 372 5.92 -3.17 14.12
CA TYR A 372 5.71 -1.95 13.32
C TYR A 372 4.26 -1.47 13.44
N SER A 373 4.07 -0.23 13.90
CA SER A 373 2.75 0.33 14.27
C SER A 373 2.36 1.56 13.44
N ILE A 374 2.20 1.37 12.14
CA ILE A 374 1.53 2.32 11.25
C ILE A 374 0.07 1.87 11.05
N GLU A 375 -0.85 2.84 10.95
CA GLU A 375 -2.30 2.57 10.84
C GLU A 375 -2.83 2.57 9.41
N GLU A 376 -2.22 3.33 8.48
CA GLU A 376 -2.87 3.70 7.21
C GLU A 376 -2.68 2.69 6.07
N ASP A 377 -1.53 2.02 5.98
CA ASP A 377 -1.13 1.13 4.87
C ASP A 377 -0.58 -0.22 5.36
N LYS A 378 -0.82 -0.54 6.64
CA LYS A 378 -0.24 -1.70 7.33
C LYS A 378 -0.50 -3.03 6.63
N ASP A 379 -1.64 -3.18 5.97
CA ASP A 379 -2.00 -4.42 5.28
C ASP A 379 -1.06 -4.75 4.12
N ALA A 380 -0.44 -3.73 3.50
CA ALA A 380 0.56 -3.89 2.46
C ALA A 380 1.81 -4.65 2.92
N TYR A 381 2.24 -4.44 4.17
CA TYR A 381 3.40 -5.13 4.74
C TYR A 381 3.16 -6.63 4.88
N TYR A 382 1.91 -7.08 4.98
CA TYR A 382 1.56 -8.50 5.07
C TYR A 382 1.41 -9.21 3.70
N LEU A 383 1.65 -8.51 2.58
CA LEU A 383 1.57 -9.09 1.24
C LEU A 383 2.46 -10.36 1.08
N PRO A 384 3.70 -10.43 1.60
CA PRO A 384 4.49 -11.67 1.57
C PRO A 384 3.80 -12.84 2.25
N ALA A 385 3.21 -12.65 3.43
CA ALA A 385 2.42 -13.68 4.10
C ALA A 385 1.18 -14.07 3.27
N PHE A 386 0.44 -13.10 2.71
CA PHE A 386 -0.75 -13.39 1.90
C PHE A 386 -0.41 -14.14 0.60
N MET A 387 0.72 -13.83 -0.03
CA MET A 387 1.25 -14.60 -1.17
C MET A 387 1.57 -16.04 -0.76
N ALA A 388 2.25 -16.25 0.38
CA ALA A 388 2.53 -17.59 0.90
C ALA A 388 1.25 -18.38 1.23
N MET A 389 0.21 -17.71 1.77
CA MET A 389 -1.11 -18.29 1.99
C MET A 389 -1.77 -18.72 0.68
N ALA A 390 -1.74 -17.89 -0.37
CA ALA A 390 -2.30 -18.22 -1.68
C ALA A 390 -1.59 -19.43 -2.34
N ILE A 391 -0.26 -19.55 -2.17
CA ILE A 391 0.50 -20.74 -2.58
C ILE A 391 0.02 -21.97 -1.79
N ALA A 392 -0.09 -21.87 -0.46
CA ALA A 392 -0.54 -22.98 0.39
C ALA A 392 -1.95 -23.46 0.02
N ILE A 393 -2.88 -22.55 -0.26
CA ILE A 393 -4.23 -22.89 -0.74
C ILE A 393 -4.17 -23.68 -2.05
N GLY A 394 -3.33 -23.25 -3.00
CA GLY A 394 -3.09 -23.99 -4.25
C GLY A 394 -2.57 -25.41 -4.00
N LEU A 395 -1.62 -25.58 -3.07
CA LEU A 395 -1.15 -26.91 -2.68
C LEU A 395 -2.26 -27.78 -2.06
N GLY A 396 -3.15 -27.17 -1.27
CA GLY A 396 -4.31 -27.84 -0.69
C GLY A 396 -5.31 -28.29 -1.76
N LEU A 397 -5.57 -27.45 -2.75
CA LEU A 397 -6.44 -27.77 -3.87
C LEU A 397 -5.83 -28.90 -4.74
N SER A 398 -4.52 -28.88 -4.99
CA SER A 398 -3.82 -29.98 -5.66
C SER A 398 -3.90 -31.29 -4.86
N TRP A 399 -3.76 -31.21 -3.54
CA TRP A 399 -3.94 -32.38 -2.66
C TRP A 399 -5.37 -32.95 -2.76
N LEU A 400 -6.39 -32.09 -2.73
CA LEU A 400 -7.79 -32.47 -2.83
C LEU A 400 -8.09 -33.14 -4.18
N LEU A 401 -7.64 -32.53 -5.28
CA LEU A 401 -7.81 -33.09 -6.63
C LEU A 401 -7.13 -34.47 -6.75
N ARG A 402 -5.90 -34.63 -6.24
CA ARG A 402 -5.23 -35.94 -6.23
C ARG A 402 -5.99 -36.98 -5.41
N TYR A 403 -6.57 -36.58 -4.28
CA TYR A 403 -7.36 -37.47 -3.44
C TYR A 403 -8.63 -37.94 -4.16
N ILE A 404 -9.33 -37.03 -4.83
CA ILE A 404 -10.57 -37.31 -5.57
C ILE A 404 -10.31 -38.17 -6.80
N LEU A 405 -9.30 -37.82 -7.60
CA LEU A 405 -8.93 -38.56 -8.82
C LEU A 405 -8.40 -39.98 -8.53
N ALA A 406 -8.01 -40.26 -7.30
CA ALA A 406 -7.63 -41.60 -6.86
C ALA A 406 -8.85 -42.51 -6.54
N LYS A 407 -10.07 -41.96 -6.49
CA LYS A 407 -11.31 -42.73 -6.28
C LYS A 407 -12.08 -42.82 -7.61
N ASP A 408 -12.62 -44.02 -7.89
CA ASP A 408 -13.14 -44.46 -9.19
C ASP A 408 -14.47 -43.77 -9.62
N LEU A 409 -15.58 -44.50 -9.72
CA LEU A 409 -16.84 -44.03 -10.33
C LEU A 409 -17.56 -42.87 -9.60
N ARG A 410 -17.46 -42.77 -8.26
CA ARG A 410 -17.96 -41.59 -7.51
C ARG A 410 -17.05 -40.36 -7.69
N GLY A 411 -15.80 -40.57 -8.14
CA GLY A 411 -14.79 -39.53 -8.32
C GLY A 411 -15.15 -38.49 -9.39
N ARG A 412 -15.97 -38.82 -10.40
CA ARG A 412 -16.39 -37.86 -11.44
C ARG A 412 -17.28 -36.73 -10.88
N GLN A 413 -18.23 -37.06 -10.01
CA GLN A 413 -19.08 -36.06 -9.35
C GLN A 413 -18.26 -35.18 -8.40
N PHE A 414 -17.35 -35.79 -7.63
CA PHE A 414 -16.44 -35.05 -6.75
C PHE A 414 -15.40 -34.24 -7.52
N LEU A 415 -14.97 -34.67 -8.71
CA LEU A 415 -14.08 -33.92 -9.58
C LEU A 415 -14.78 -32.68 -10.11
N ALA A 416 -16.01 -32.81 -10.61
CA ALA A 416 -16.83 -31.67 -11.01
C ALA A 416 -17.00 -30.68 -9.86
N LEU A 417 -17.24 -31.17 -8.64
CA LEU A 417 -17.31 -30.34 -7.44
C LEU A 417 -15.98 -29.65 -7.11
N ALA A 418 -14.84 -30.33 -7.20
CA ALA A 418 -13.54 -29.73 -6.92
C ALA A 418 -13.13 -28.68 -7.97
N LEU A 419 -13.48 -28.91 -9.24
CA LEU A 419 -13.34 -27.93 -10.32
C LEU A 419 -14.26 -26.72 -10.08
N LEU A 420 -15.50 -26.97 -9.66
CA LEU A 420 -16.44 -25.93 -9.28
C LEU A 420 -15.88 -25.10 -8.12
N VAL A 421 -15.35 -25.72 -7.07
CA VAL A 421 -14.73 -25.01 -5.93
C VAL A 421 -13.53 -24.17 -6.39
N ALA A 422 -12.69 -24.69 -7.28
CA ALA A 422 -11.53 -23.98 -7.81
C ALA A 422 -11.90 -22.71 -8.60
N LEU A 423 -13.05 -22.71 -9.27
CA LEU A 423 -13.58 -21.56 -10.00
C LEU A 423 -14.47 -20.65 -9.13
N ALA A 424 -15.21 -21.24 -8.19
CA ALA A 424 -16.15 -20.54 -7.32
C ALA A 424 -15.43 -19.72 -6.25
N MET A 425 -14.30 -20.19 -5.68
CA MET A 425 -13.61 -19.40 -4.64
C MET A 425 -13.11 -18.03 -5.15
N PRO A 426 -12.42 -17.93 -6.30
CA PRO A 426 -12.07 -16.62 -6.86
C PRO A 426 -13.30 -15.75 -7.13
N ALA A 427 -14.38 -16.31 -7.69
CA ALA A 427 -15.61 -15.57 -7.95
C ALA A 427 -16.27 -15.05 -6.65
N LEU A 428 -16.34 -15.87 -5.61
CA LEU A 428 -16.86 -15.47 -4.31
C LEU A 428 -15.95 -14.45 -3.60
N ALA A 429 -14.63 -14.53 -3.80
CA ALA A 429 -13.70 -13.51 -3.32
C ALA A 429 -13.96 -12.15 -3.98
N VAL A 430 -14.23 -12.15 -5.31
CA VAL A 430 -14.69 -10.93 -6.00
C VAL A 430 -15.95 -10.39 -5.33
N VAL A 431 -17.00 -11.19 -5.17
CA VAL A 431 -18.27 -10.73 -4.58
C VAL A 431 -18.06 -10.20 -3.15
N GLY A 432 -17.24 -10.88 -2.35
CA GLY A 432 -17.00 -10.51 -0.95
C GLY A 432 -16.16 -9.23 -0.78
N ASN A 433 -15.22 -8.99 -1.68
CA ASN A 433 -14.32 -7.83 -1.63
C ASN A 433 -14.82 -6.64 -2.48
N TRP A 434 -15.78 -6.86 -3.37
CA TRP A 434 -16.29 -5.85 -4.31
C TRP A 434 -16.72 -4.54 -3.67
N PRO A 435 -17.54 -4.52 -2.60
CA PRO A 435 -18.01 -3.26 -2.02
C PRO A 435 -16.88 -2.33 -1.59
N PHE A 436 -15.73 -2.90 -1.23
CA PHE A 436 -14.65 -2.17 -0.58
C PHE A 436 -13.47 -1.83 -1.49
N ASN A 437 -13.31 -2.57 -2.60
CA ASN A 437 -12.16 -2.41 -3.48
C ASN A 437 -12.53 -1.89 -4.87
N ASN A 438 -13.82 -1.81 -5.20
CA ASN A 438 -14.26 -1.16 -6.42
C ASN A 438 -14.16 0.37 -6.26
N ARG A 439 -13.12 0.97 -6.86
CA ARG A 439 -12.83 2.41 -6.77
C ARG A 439 -13.23 3.23 -7.99
N ARG A 440 -14.00 2.67 -8.93
CA ARG A 440 -14.41 3.39 -10.16
C ARG A 440 -15.19 4.70 -9.95
N HIS A 441 -15.72 4.90 -8.74
CA HIS A 441 -16.42 6.13 -8.33
C HIS A 441 -15.72 6.81 -7.13
N TYR A 442 -14.44 6.52 -6.90
CA TYR A 442 -13.67 7.10 -5.81
C TYR A 442 -13.20 8.52 -6.16
N PHE A 443 -13.96 9.52 -5.71
CA PHE A 443 -13.63 10.93 -5.85
C PHE A 443 -13.30 11.61 -4.51
N ILE A 444 -13.35 10.85 -3.41
CA ILE A 444 -13.28 11.39 -2.04
C ILE A 444 -12.07 12.29 -1.80
N ALA A 445 -10.86 11.84 -2.17
CA ALA A 445 -9.64 12.62 -1.92
C ALA A 445 -9.63 13.93 -2.71
N HIS A 446 -10.07 13.89 -3.96
CA HIS A 446 -10.17 15.05 -4.83
C HIS A 446 -11.22 16.04 -4.33
N ASP A 447 -12.44 15.56 -4.05
CA ASP A 447 -13.55 16.36 -3.50
C ASP A 447 -13.17 16.98 -2.14
N TYR A 448 -12.43 16.25 -1.31
CA TYR A 448 -11.96 16.73 -0.02
C TYR A 448 -11.03 17.94 -0.16
N VAL A 449 -10.04 17.85 -1.05
CA VAL A 449 -9.16 18.98 -1.37
C VAL A 449 -9.93 20.14 -2.00
N GLU A 450 -10.81 19.87 -2.96
CA GLU A 450 -11.60 20.91 -3.63
C GLU A 450 -12.51 21.65 -2.64
N ASN A 451 -13.14 20.94 -1.71
CA ASN A 451 -13.99 21.53 -0.68
C ASN A 451 -13.22 22.37 0.33
N ILE A 452 -11.99 21.98 0.67
CA ILE A 452 -11.11 22.80 1.53
C ILE A 452 -10.69 24.06 0.77
N LEU A 453 -10.08 23.90 -0.41
CA LEU A 453 -9.54 25.02 -1.19
C LEU A 453 -10.65 25.98 -1.64
N GLY A 454 -11.82 25.48 -2.00
CA GLY A 454 -12.99 26.28 -2.37
C GLY A 454 -13.51 27.20 -1.26
N GLY A 455 -13.21 26.89 0.01
CA GLY A 455 -13.50 27.74 1.16
C GLY A 455 -12.50 28.87 1.40
N ILE A 456 -11.36 28.86 0.71
CA ILE A 456 -10.24 29.77 0.92
C ILE A 456 -10.31 30.93 -0.07
N GLU A 457 -10.22 32.15 0.45
CA GLU A 457 -10.22 33.38 -0.35
C GLU A 457 -8.93 33.52 -1.18
N PRO A 458 -8.95 34.31 -2.28
CA PRO A 458 -7.79 34.46 -3.15
C PRO A 458 -6.53 34.90 -2.39
N ASN A 459 -5.39 34.31 -2.74
CA ASN A 459 -4.10 34.54 -2.07
C ASN A 459 -4.08 34.19 -0.57
N GLY A 460 -5.05 33.45 -0.05
CA GLY A 460 -5.07 33.03 1.35
C GLY A 460 -3.93 32.07 1.71
N LEU A 461 -3.60 31.99 3.00
CA LEU A 461 -2.70 30.98 3.58
C LEU A 461 -3.52 29.90 4.29
N LEU A 462 -3.26 28.63 3.98
CA LEU A 462 -3.76 27.46 4.68
C LEU A 462 -2.63 26.79 5.46
N LEU A 463 -2.84 26.64 6.76
CA LEU A 463 -2.01 25.80 7.63
C LEU A 463 -2.73 24.48 7.90
N ASN A 464 -2.05 23.37 7.68
CA ASN A 464 -2.61 22.03 7.87
C ASN A 464 -1.62 21.05 8.51
N GLN A 465 -2.12 19.92 9.01
CA GLN A 465 -1.34 18.78 9.52
C GLN A 465 -1.91 17.43 9.04
N ASP A 466 -2.87 17.44 8.12
CA ASP A 466 -3.56 16.24 7.68
C ASP A 466 -2.93 15.73 6.39
N TRP A 467 -2.23 14.60 6.46
CA TRP A 467 -1.65 13.95 5.29
C TRP A 467 -2.70 13.55 4.24
N GLN A 468 -3.94 13.32 4.69
CA GLN A 468 -5.09 13.04 3.81
C GLN A 468 -5.54 14.27 3.01
N VAL A 469 -5.03 15.45 3.36
CA VAL A 469 -5.17 16.72 2.64
C VAL A 469 -3.89 17.00 1.85
N GLU A 470 -2.72 17.04 2.51
CA GLU A 470 -1.47 17.48 1.89
C GLU A 470 -1.08 16.65 0.65
N SER A 471 -1.08 15.31 0.76
CA SER A 471 -0.68 14.45 -0.36
C SER A 471 -1.58 14.59 -1.58
N PRO A 472 -2.92 14.44 -1.49
CA PRO A 472 -3.81 14.71 -2.63
C PRO A 472 -3.74 16.16 -3.13
N MET A 473 -3.44 17.12 -2.24
CA MET A 473 -3.30 18.52 -2.60
C MET A 473 -2.04 18.80 -3.43
N LEU A 474 -0.93 18.12 -3.17
CA LEU A 474 0.26 18.16 -4.04
C LEU A 474 -0.13 17.81 -5.48
N TYR A 475 -0.90 16.73 -5.69
CA TYR A 475 -1.37 16.34 -7.03
C TYR A 475 -2.27 17.39 -7.68
N THR A 476 -3.36 17.79 -7.00
CA THR A 476 -4.34 18.71 -7.60
C THR A 476 -3.71 20.08 -7.93
N ARG A 477 -2.76 20.55 -7.13
CA ARG A 477 -2.10 21.84 -7.35
C ARG A 477 -0.98 21.76 -8.38
N GLU A 478 -0.07 20.79 -8.25
CA GLU A 478 1.11 20.69 -9.12
C GLU A 478 0.78 20.08 -10.48
N ILE A 479 -0.19 19.16 -10.55
CA ILE A 479 -0.55 18.48 -11.80
C ILE A 479 -1.79 19.06 -12.44
N GLU A 480 -2.86 19.31 -11.68
CA GLU A 480 -4.13 19.82 -12.25
C GLU A 480 -4.20 21.35 -12.26
N GLY A 481 -3.32 22.05 -11.53
CA GLY A 481 -3.29 23.51 -11.48
C GLY A 481 -4.41 24.12 -10.63
N LEU A 482 -5.04 23.32 -9.76
CA LEU A 482 -6.15 23.78 -8.92
C LEU A 482 -5.66 24.82 -7.89
N ARG A 483 -6.32 25.99 -7.83
CA ARG A 483 -6.11 27.03 -6.79
C ARG A 483 -4.64 27.29 -6.45
N ARG A 484 -3.78 27.47 -7.47
CA ARG A 484 -2.36 27.82 -7.28
C ARG A 484 -2.13 29.16 -6.57
N ASP A 485 -3.17 30.00 -6.48
CA ASP A 485 -3.16 31.25 -5.71
C ASP A 485 -3.10 31.03 -4.18
N VAL A 486 -3.60 29.90 -3.67
CA VAL A 486 -3.60 29.61 -2.23
C VAL A 486 -2.22 29.13 -1.79
N LYS A 487 -1.66 29.74 -0.74
CA LYS A 487 -0.44 29.25 -0.07
C LYS A 487 -0.83 28.13 0.87
N VAL A 488 -0.18 26.98 0.78
CA VAL A 488 -0.44 25.83 1.65
C VAL A 488 0.84 25.45 2.34
N VAL A 489 0.77 25.34 3.66
CA VAL A 489 1.89 25.00 4.52
C VAL A 489 1.45 23.88 5.47
N ASP A 490 2.13 22.74 5.39
CA ASP A 490 1.97 21.63 6.31
C ASP A 490 2.94 21.76 7.49
N LEU A 491 2.42 21.75 8.73
CA LEU A 491 3.25 21.94 9.92
C LEU A 491 4.10 20.71 10.26
N ASN A 492 3.74 19.51 9.81
CA ASN A 492 4.58 18.33 10.03
C ASN A 492 5.84 18.43 9.16
N LEU A 493 5.68 18.81 7.90
CA LEU A 493 6.76 19.00 6.93
C LEU A 493 7.67 20.19 7.27
N LEU A 494 7.17 21.21 7.98
CA LEU A 494 8.02 22.28 8.53
C LEU A 494 9.14 21.77 9.43
N ASN A 495 9.05 20.55 9.99
CA ASN A 495 10.16 19.93 10.73
C ASN A 495 11.25 19.34 9.84
N HIS A 496 11.23 19.63 8.53
CA HIS A 496 12.21 19.14 7.58
C HIS A 496 12.80 20.28 6.74
N SER A 497 14.13 20.37 6.70
CA SER A 497 14.81 21.51 6.06
C SER A 497 14.50 21.65 4.57
N TRP A 498 14.39 20.53 3.86
CA TRP A 498 14.02 20.48 2.44
C TRP A 498 12.66 21.13 2.16
N TYR A 499 11.72 21.10 3.11
CA TYR A 499 10.41 21.70 2.93
C TYR A 499 10.47 23.23 3.03
N LEU A 500 11.37 23.78 3.85
CA LEU A 500 11.62 25.23 3.89
C LEU A 500 12.23 25.72 2.57
N ASP A 501 13.09 24.92 1.95
CA ASP A 501 13.59 25.20 0.59
C ASP A 501 12.44 25.18 -0.43
N TYR A 502 11.57 24.15 -0.38
CA TYR A 502 10.37 24.08 -1.21
C TYR A 502 9.47 25.32 -1.04
N LEU A 503 9.20 25.76 0.19
CA LEU A 503 8.38 26.94 0.46
C LEU A 503 9.06 28.24 -0.03
N THR A 504 10.40 28.29 -0.06
CA THR A 504 11.15 29.43 -0.59
C THR A 504 10.94 29.60 -2.09
N ASP A 505 10.87 28.48 -2.82
CA ASP A 505 10.62 28.48 -4.25
C ASP A 505 9.12 28.65 -4.58
N ALA A 506 8.25 27.96 -3.84
CA ALA A 506 6.80 27.97 -4.06
C ALA A 506 6.13 29.28 -3.62
N TYR A 507 6.55 29.85 -2.47
CA TYR A 507 5.95 31.04 -1.86
C TYR A 507 7.02 32.05 -1.38
N PRO A 508 7.82 32.62 -2.29
CA PRO A 508 8.94 33.48 -1.94
C PRO A 508 8.53 34.68 -1.09
N GLU A 509 7.34 35.24 -1.31
CA GLU A 509 6.85 36.38 -0.53
C GLU A 509 6.47 36.02 0.93
N LEU A 510 5.86 34.85 1.14
CA LEU A 510 5.53 34.34 2.47
C LEU A 510 6.83 34.14 3.27
N MET A 511 7.81 33.49 2.63
CA MET A 511 9.12 33.25 3.23
C MET A 511 9.89 34.55 3.47
N ALA A 512 9.82 35.53 2.57
CA ALA A 512 10.47 36.83 2.74
C ALA A 512 9.91 37.61 3.95
N ARG A 513 8.58 37.62 4.15
CA ARG A 513 7.93 38.31 5.28
C ARG A 513 8.32 37.72 6.64
N SER A 514 8.63 36.43 6.69
CA SER A 514 8.98 35.72 7.93
C SER A 514 10.44 35.27 8.00
N ARG A 515 11.30 35.78 7.10
CA ARG A 515 12.71 35.34 6.90
C ARG A 515 13.50 35.29 8.19
N GLN A 516 13.41 36.32 9.03
CA GLN A 516 14.16 36.36 10.29
C GLN A 516 13.86 35.16 11.19
N LYS A 517 12.60 34.73 11.28
CA LYS A 517 12.20 33.60 12.13
C LYS A 517 12.43 32.26 11.44
N VAL A 518 12.24 32.19 10.12
CA VAL A 518 12.63 31.03 9.31
C VAL A 518 14.13 30.75 9.48
N ASP A 519 15.01 31.73 9.26
CA ASP A 519 16.45 31.56 9.37
C ASP A 519 16.88 31.14 10.79
N ALA A 520 16.23 31.69 11.83
CA ALA A 520 16.49 31.31 13.22
C ALA A 520 16.13 29.85 13.50
N PHE A 521 15.02 29.36 12.95
CA PHE A 521 14.61 27.96 13.07
C PHE A 521 15.50 27.04 12.22
N THR A 522 15.79 27.38 10.97
CA THR A 522 16.68 26.61 10.09
C THR A 522 18.07 26.42 10.71
N ALA A 523 18.59 27.44 11.39
CA ALA A 523 19.86 27.37 12.12
C ALA A 523 19.85 26.35 13.29
N GLN A 524 18.67 25.98 13.81
CA GLN A 524 18.52 24.89 14.79
C GLN A 524 18.15 23.55 14.13
N LEU A 525 17.39 23.58 13.04
CA LEU A 525 16.86 22.40 12.38
C LEU A 525 17.95 21.58 11.67
N VAL A 526 18.80 22.21 10.87
CA VAL A 526 19.82 21.48 10.08
C VAL A 526 20.80 20.71 10.98
N PRO A 527 21.33 21.26 12.09
CA PRO A 527 22.15 20.46 13.00
C PRO A 527 21.34 19.36 13.71
N TRP A 528 20.07 19.60 14.03
CA TRP A 528 19.20 18.58 14.64
C TRP A 528 18.97 17.40 13.70
N GLU A 529 18.64 17.63 12.44
CA GLU A 529 18.49 16.54 11.45
C GLU A 529 19.80 15.76 11.28
N ASN A 530 20.94 16.43 11.43
CA ASN A 530 22.26 15.84 11.32
C ASN A 530 22.72 15.04 12.55
N ASP A 531 22.28 15.41 13.74
CA ASP A 531 22.57 14.68 14.97
C ASP A 531 21.45 14.87 16.01
N PRO A 532 20.31 14.16 15.85
CA PRO A 532 19.17 14.31 16.76
C PRO A 532 19.53 13.92 18.20
N ALA A 533 20.43 12.94 18.37
CA ALA A 533 20.87 12.44 19.67
C ALA A 533 21.55 13.53 20.50
N SER A 534 22.30 14.44 19.86
CA SER A 534 22.90 15.58 20.55
C SER A 534 21.88 16.54 21.17
N TYR A 535 20.68 16.63 20.60
CA TYR A 535 19.59 17.44 21.15
C TYR A 535 18.84 16.69 22.24
N GLU A 536 18.59 15.39 22.06
CA GLU A 536 17.95 14.54 23.09
C GLU A 536 18.72 14.57 24.42
N SER A 537 20.06 14.68 24.36
CA SER A 537 20.92 14.79 25.55
C SER A 537 20.99 16.19 26.19
N ASP A 538 20.45 17.23 25.54
CA ASP A 538 20.57 18.63 25.97
C ASP A 538 19.20 19.32 25.97
N PRO A 539 18.52 19.40 27.13
CA PRO A 539 17.21 20.05 27.25
C PRO A 539 17.19 21.50 26.77
N ALA A 540 18.30 22.24 26.87
CA ALA A 540 18.35 23.63 26.43
C ALA A 540 18.26 23.73 24.89
N ARG A 541 18.86 22.78 24.16
CA ARG A 541 18.73 22.70 22.70
C ARG A 541 17.32 22.33 22.27
N LEU A 542 16.67 21.40 22.96
CA LEU A 542 15.27 21.03 22.68
C LEU A 542 14.32 22.21 22.87
N VAL A 543 14.48 22.96 23.97
CA VAL A 543 13.70 24.18 24.20
C VAL A 543 13.98 25.21 23.11
N LYS A 544 15.25 25.38 22.72
CA LYS A 544 15.64 26.36 21.70
C LYS A 544 15.06 26.05 20.32
N ILE A 545 15.11 24.80 19.85
CA ILE A 545 14.53 24.42 18.56
C ILE A 545 13.00 24.52 18.59
N SER A 546 12.37 24.08 19.68
CA SER A 546 10.90 24.19 19.86
C SER A 546 10.45 25.66 19.86
N SER A 547 11.14 26.54 20.60
CA SER A 547 10.86 27.97 20.61
C SER A 547 10.99 28.59 19.22
N ALA A 548 12.06 28.27 18.50
CA ALA A 548 12.28 28.78 17.15
C ALA A 548 11.19 28.30 16.17
N PHE A 549 10.76 27.04 16.27
CA PHE A 549 9.64 26.51 15.49
C PHE A 549 8.34 27.27 15.77
N ASN A 550 8.00 27.46 17.04
CA ASN A 550 6.79 28.17 17.44
C ASN A 550 6.81 29.63 17.00
N GLU A 551 7.95 30.31 17.14
CA GLU A 551 8.14 31.69 16.67
C GLU A 551 8.04 31.81 15.13
N MET A 552 8.50 30.81 14.38
CA MET A 552 8.34 30.76 12.92
C MET A 552 6.88 30.59 12.53
N CYS A 553 6.16 29.64 13.13
CA CYS A 553 4.72 29.44 12.89
C CYS A 553 3.92 30.70 13.23
N GLN A 554 4.22 31.35 14.35
CA GLN A 554 3.62 32.63 14.74
C GLN A 554 3.93 33.73 13.71
N ALA A 555 5.15 33.79 13.18
CA ALA A 555 5.52 34.77 12.16
C ALA A 555 4.76 34.56 10.85
N PHE A 556 4.62 33.31 10.37
CA PHE A 556 3.80 33.02 9.19
C PHE A 556 2.37 33.54 9.38
N VAL A 557 1.74 33.25 10.51
CA VAL A 557 0.37 33.70 10.76
C VAL A 557 0.28 35.23 10.91
N THR A 558 1.07 35.82 11.81
CA THR A 558 0.97 37.25 12.18
C THR A 558 1.36 38.18 11.04
N ASN A 559 2.36 37.82 10.24
CA ASN A 559 2.77 38.64 9.11
C ASN A 559 1.84 38.47 7.92
N GLU A 560 1.32 37.26 7.70
CA GLU A 560 0.44 37.01 6.56
C GLU A 560 -0.93 37.64 6.76
N LEU A 561 -1.47 37.65 7.98
CA LEU A 561 -2.73 38.33 8.32
C LEU A 561 -2.75 39.83 7.96
N LYS A 562 -1.59 40.47 7.80
CA LYS A 562 -1.49 41.87 7.39
C LYS A 562 -1.78 42.09 5.91
N VAL A 563 -1.68 41.04 5.08
CA VAL A 563 -1.74 41.13 3.61
C VAL A 563 -2.71 40.16 2.97
N ALA A 564 -3.06 39.06 3.65
CA ALA A 564 -3.93 38.00 3.13
C ALA A 564 -4.70 37.29 4.26
N PRO A 565 -5.86 36.67 3.97
CA PRO A 565 -6.58 35.88 4.95
C PRO A 565 -5.84 34.59 5.28
N VAL A 566 -5.91 34.16 6.54
CA VAL A 566 -5.25 32.96 7.04
C VAL A 566 -6.28 31.96 7.53
N TYR A 567 -6.02 30.70 7.22
CA TYR A 567 -6.88 29.56 7.48
C TYR A 567 -6.09 28.44 8.14
N ILE A 568 -6.79 27.66 8.96
CA ILE A 568 -6.28 26.45 9.59
C ILE A 568 -7.28 25.31 9.40
N THR A 569 -6.79 24.09 9.19
CA THR A 569 -7.63 22.89 9.22
C THR A 569 -7.96 22.50 10.67
N SER A 570 -8.98 21.66 10.86
CA SER A 570 -9.47 21.31 12.20
C SER A 570 -8.54 20.40 12.99
N ASP A 571 -7.76 19.55 12.32
CA ASP A 571 -6.71 18.70 12.89
C ASP A 571 -5.64 19.52 13.63
N LEU A 572 -5.37 20.75 13.20
CA LEU A 572 -4.48 21.68 13.92
C LEU A 572 -4.96 22.04 15.34
N LEU A 573 -6.24 21.81 15.63
CA LEU A 573 -6.84 22.02 16.94
C LEU A 573 -6.68 20.81 17.87
N GLU A 574 -6.26 19.67 17.35
CA GLU A 574 -5.88 18.51 18.15
C GLU A 574 -4.54 18.79 18.83
N ARG A 575 -4.55 18.89 20.16
CA ARG A 575 -3.36 19.21 20.95
C ARG A 575 -2.44 17.99 21.03
N THR A 576 -1.52 17.87 20.08
CA THR A 576 -0.41 16.92 20.13
C THR A 576 0.78 17.55 20.87
N PRO A 577 1.71 16.75 21.43
CA PRO A 577 2.93 17.28 22.02
C PRO A 577 3.71 18.24 21.10
N GLN A 578 3.64 18.02 19.78
CA GLN A 578 4.37 18.76 18.76
C GLN A 578 3.74 20.13 18.42
N ASN A 579 2.40 20.25 18.43
CA ASN A 579 1.71 21.47 18.00
C ASN A 579 1.05 22.27 19.14
N LYS A 580 1.07 21.73 20.37
CA LYS A 580 0.32 22.26 21.52
C LYS A 580 0.48 23.77 21.71
N GLU A 581 1.70 24.30 21.66
CA GLU A 581 1.96 25.72 21.89
C GLU A 581 1.37 26.60 20.77
N VAL A 582 1.51 26.19 19.50
CA VAL A 582 0.93 26.90 18.35
C VAL A 582 -0.60 26.88 18.44
N THR A 583 -1.20 25.73 18.75
CA THR A 583 -2.66 25.59 18.90
C THR A 583 -3.21 26.43 20.06
N GLU A 584 -2.54 26.43 21.22
CA GLU A 584 -2.92 27.27 22.37
C GLU A 584 -2.81 28.75 22.05
N TRP A 585 -1.76 29.15 21.35
CA TRP A 585 -1.60 30.53 20.90
C TRP A 585 -2.71 30.94 19.91
N LEU A 586 -2.95 30.16 18.85
CA LEU A 586 -3.98 30.44 17.85
C LEU A 586 -5.37 30.62 18.48
N THR A 587 -5.76 29.68 19.36
CA THR A 587 -7.09 29.68 20.00
C THR A 587 -7.27 30.78 21.05
N ARG A 588 -6.19 31.32 21.62
CA ARG A 588 -6.25 32.46 22.56
C ARG A 588 -6.17 33.80 21.84
N SER A 589 -5.41 33.89 20.76
CA SER A 589 -5.11 35.15 20.07
C SER A 589 -6.09 35.50 18.96
N TYR A 590 -6.79 34.53 18.39
CA TYR A 590 -7.68 34.75 17.24
C TYR A 590 -9.05 34.15 17.44
N GLN A 591 -10.06 34.77 16.82
CA GLN A 591 -11.36 34.14 16.64
C GLN A 591 -11.30 33.17 15.47
N LEU A 592 -11.77 31.94 15.68
CA LEU A 592 -11.83 30.91 14.64
C LEU A 592 -13.24 30.86 14.05
N VAL A 593 -13.36 31.20 12.77
CA VAL A 593 -14.65 31.28 12.07
C VAL A 593 -14.73 30.15 11.03
N PRO A 594 -15.68 29.21 11.16
CA PRO A 594 -15.84 28.11 10.20
C PRO A 594 -16.11 28.62 8.77
N ARG A 595 -15.30 28.18 7.81
CA ARG A 595 -15.38 28.52 6.38
C ARG A 595 -15.19 27.25 5.55
N GLY A 596 -16.30 26.66 5.10
CA GLY A 596 -16.26 25.34 4.46
C GLY A 596 -15.71 24.28 5.43
N LEU A 597 -14.62 23.61 5.02
CA LEU A 597 -13.94 22.57 5.81
C LEU A 597 -12.70 23.08 6.58
N ALA A 598 -12.48 24.40 6.62
CA ALA A 598 -11.39 25.02 7.39
C ALA A 598 -11.92 26.13 8.32
N PHE A 599 -11.09 26.62 9.23
CA PHE A 599 -11.35 27.82 10.02
C PHE A 599 -10.57 28.99 9.44
N ARG A 600 -11.25 30.09 9.12
CA ARG A 600 -10.58 31.38 8.91
C ARG A 600 -10.33 32.03 10.26
N ILE A 601 -9.13 32.57 10.45
CA ILE A 601 -8.77 33.23 11.70
C ILE A 601 -8.94 34.76 11.58
N PHE A 602 -9.46 35.38 12.64
CA PHE A 602 -9.66 36.83 12.72
C PHE A 602 -9.01 37.39 13.99
N ALA A 603 -8.40 38.59 13.88
CA ALA A 603 -7.74 39.26 15.00
C ALA A 603 -8.72 39.93 15.97
N ASP A 604 -9.95 40.19 15.51
CA ASP A 604 -11.03 40.73 16.32
C ASP A 604 -12.03 39.64 16.75
N GLN A 605 -12.93 40.00 17.66
CA GLN A 605 -13.96 39.10 18.21
C GLN A 605 -15.36 39.42 17.67
N ASN A 606 -15.47 40.24 16.62
CA ASN A 606 -16.77 40.57 16.04
C ASN A 606 -17.41 39.34 15.39
N PHE A 607 -18.71 39.41 15.13
CA PHE A 607 -19.37 38.39 14.33
C PHE A 607 -18.98 38.53 12.86
N HIS A 608 -18.49 37.44 12.26
CA HIS A 608 -18.15 37.35 10.84
C HIS A 608 -19.04 36.30 10.20
N ALA A 609 -19.94 36.72 9.31
CA ALA A 609 -20.87 35.80 8.65
C ALA A 609 -20.10 34.71 7.88
N PRO A 610 -20.21 33.41 8.26
CA PRO A 610 -19.43 32.36 7.65
C PRO A 610 -19.98 32.02 6.26
N SER A 611 -19.13 31.96 5.23
CA SER A 611 -19.53 31.49 3.88
C SER A 611 -19.74 29.98 3.91
N ALA A 612 -20.79 29.51 3.25
CA ALA A 612 -21.04 28.08 3.00
C ALA A 612 -20.86 27.82 1.51
N PRO A 613 -19.62 27.64 1.01
CA PRO A 613 -19.46 27.08 -0.32
C PRO A 613 -20.15 25.70 -0.36
N PRO A 614 -20.83 25.36 -1.47
CA PRO A 614 -21.43 24.04 -1.62
C PRO A 614 -20.34 22.97 -1.54
N LEU A 615 -20.59 21.92 -0.74
CA LEU A 615 -19.66 20.82 -0.59
C LEU A 615 -19.96 19.74 -1.63
N GLN A 616 -18.93 19.27 -2.34
CA GLN A 616 -19.00 18.06 -3.14
C GLN A 616 -18.91 16.84 -2.22
N THR A 617 -19.89 15.95 -2.29
CA THR A 617 -19.98 14.81 -1.36
C THR A 617 -20.09 13.46 -2.07
N ARG A 618 -19.52 13.35 -3.28
CA ARG A 618 -19.62 12.14 -4.10
C ARG A 618 -18.95 10.97 -3.39
N GLY A 619 -19.70 9.90 -3.17
CA GLY A 619 -19.18 8.71 -2.47
C GLY A 619 -18.99 8.85 -0.95
N LEU A 620 -19.33 9.99 -0.34
CA LEU A 620 -19.22 10.14 1.13
C LEU A 620 -20.27 9.31 1.86
N THR A 621 -21.55 9.47 1.48
CA THR A 621 -22.70 8.83 2.15
C THR A 621 -23.83 8.43 1.19
N ASP A 622 -23.63 8.58 -0.13
CA ASP A 622 -24.63 8.29 -1.17
C ASP A 622 -24.80 6.79 -1.49
N GLY A 623 -24.00 5.91 -0.86
CA GLY A 623 -24.02 4.47 -1.06
C GLY A 623 -23.27 3.98 -2.30
N THR A 624 -22.59 4.87 -3.05
CA THR A 624 -21.79 4.48 -4.22
C THR A 624 -20.48 3.78 -3.84
N LEU A 625 -19.94 4.07 -2.64
CA LEU A 625 -18.73 3.48 -2.07
C LEU A 625 -19.03 2.89 -0.69
N PHE A 626 -18.33 1.82 -0.32
CA PHE A 626 -18.42 1.21 1.01
C PHE A 626 -17.05 1.20 1.69
N PHE A 627 -17.07 1.53 2.97
CA PHE A 627 -15.87 1.64 3.80
C PHE A 627 -16.03 0.77 5.04
N GLU A 628 -14.94 0.12 5.44
CA GLU A 628 -14.88 -0.54 6.73
C GLU A 628 -14.87 0.50 7.86
N LYS A 629 -15.16 0.07 9.08
CA LYS A 629 -15.14 0.98 10.25
C LYS A 629 -13.75 1.55 10.53
N ASP A 630 -12.72 0.79 10.19
CA ASP A 630 -11.31 1.11 10.35
C ASP A 630 -10.66 1.70 9.08
N ASP A 631 -11.46 2.05 8.06
CA ASP A 631 -10.95 2.70 6.86
C ASP A 631 -10.55 4.16 7.15
N VAL A 632 -9.44 4.61 6.54
CA VAL A 632 -8.92 5.99 6.68
C VAL A 632 -10.00 7.02 6.41
N PHE A 633 -10.89 6.78 5.44
CA PHE A 633 -12.03 7.67 5.17
C PHE A 633 -12.94 7.84 6.39
N LYS A 634 -13.32 6.74 7.05
CA LYS A 634 -14.22 6.75 8.21
C LYS A 634 -13.54 7.34 9.45
N LEU A 635 -12.24 7.12 9.59
CA LEU A 635 -11.48 7.56 10.76
C LEU A 635 -11.02 9.02 10.68
N LYS A 636 -10.65 9.50 9.49
CA LYS A 636 -9.97 10.80 9.34
C LYS A 636 -10.73 11.82 8.49
N VAL A 637 -11.39 11.40 7.40
CA VAL A 637 -12.03 12.35 6.47
C VAL A 637 -13.48 12.68 6.84
N LEU A 638 -14.34 11.67 7.00
CA LEU A 638 -15.76 11.87 7.31
C LEU A 638 -15.98 12.68 8.62
N PRO A 639 -15.22 12.45 9.70
CA PRO A 639 -15.33 13.24 10.92
C PRO A 639 -15.06 14.73 10.72
N VAL A 640 -14.18 15.12 9.79
CA VAL A 640 -13.88 16.53 9.49
C VAL A 640 -15.10 17.21 8.87
N TYR A 641 -15.75 16.59 7.88
CA TYR A 641 -16.99 17.12 7.30
C TYR A 641 -18.07 17.35 8.36
N ILE A 642 -18.31 16.33 9.19
CA ILE A 642 -19.32 16.38 10.24
C ILE A 642 -18.94 17.44 11.28
N GLY A 643 -17.70 17.42 11.75
CA GLY A 643 -17.18 18.34 12.76
C GLY A 643 -17.26 19.79 12.32
N MET A 644 -16.88 20.10 11.09
CA MET A 644 -16.93 21.47 10.55
C MET A 644 -18.36 21.97 10.35
N LEU A 645 -19.30 21.11 9.94
CA LEU A 645 -20.72 21.47 9.88
C LEU A 645 -21.31 21.76 11.28
N VAL A 646 -20.97 20.95 12.28
CA VAL A 646 -21.37 21.18 13.67
C VAL A 646 -20.75 22.47 14.23
N ASN A 647 -19.47 22.71 13.98
CA ASN A 647 -18.77 23.92 14.42
C ASN A 647 -19.38 25.18 13.78
N ARG A 648 -19.72 25.12 12.49
CA ARG A 648 -20.46 26.18 11.79
C ARG A 648 -21.81 26.44 12.45
N GLY A 649 -22.60 25.39 12.71
CA GLY A 649 -23.90 25.52 13.37
C GLY A 649 -23.79 26.17 14.75
N ARG A 650 -22.82 25.75 15.55
CA ARG A 650 -22.56 26.33 16.89
C ARG A 650 -22.17 27.80 16.82
N TYR A 651 -21.27 28.16 15.90
CA TYR A 651 -20.85 29.56 15.70
C TYR A 651 -22.05 30.46 15.33
N LEU A 652 -22.89 30.01 14.39
CA LEU A 652 -24.10 30.72 13.99
C LEU A 652 -25.14 30.82 15.13
N ALA A 653 -25.36 29.73 15.86
CA ALA A 653 -26.29 29.72 16.99
C ALA A 653 -25.84 30.65 18.12
N ALA A 654 -24.53 30.73 18.40
CA ALA A 654 -23.96 31.65 19.37
C ALA A 654 -24.18 33.13 19.00
N ALA A 655 -24.30 33.42 17.70
CA ALA A 655 -24.65 34.74 17.17
C ALA A 655 -26.16 34.93 16.91
N SER A 656 -27.01 34.06 17.49
CA SER A 656 -28.47 34.05 17.31
C SER A 656 -28.97 33.87 15.86
N GLN A 657 -28.10 33.41 14.95
CA GLN A 657 -28.42 33.08 13.56
C GLN A 657 -29.00 31.67 13.45
N HIS A 658 -30.10 31.39 14.15
CA HIS A 658 -30.62 30.03 14.34
C HIS A 658 -31.10 29.36 13.05
N GLU A 659 -31.63 30.10 12.08
CA GLU A 659 -32.04 29.55 10.78
C GLU A 659 -30.87 28.90 10.05
N TYR A 660 -29.75 29.62 9.93
CA TYR A 660 -28.53 29.10 9.32
C TYR A 660 -27.86 28.01 10.16
N ALA A 661 -27.95 28.09 11.49
CA ALA A 661 -27.46 27.06 12.39
C ALA A 661 -28.19 25.73 12.17
N ILE A 662 -29.52 25.77 12.08
CA ILE A 662 -30.38 24.61 11.80
C ILE A 662 -30.00 23.97 10.46
N ALA A 663 -29.78 24.77 9.41
CA ALA A 663 -29.34 24.25 8.11
C ALA A 663 -28.03 23.46 8.22
N ALA A 664 -27.04 24.01 8.94
CA ALA A 664 -25.76 23.34 9.16
C ALA A 664 -25.90 22.02 9.96
N PHE A 665 -26.70 22.02 11.04
CA PHE A 665 -26.94 20.80 11.81
C PHE A 665 -27.71 19.74 11.02
N ARG A 666 -28.68 20.13 10.20
CA ARG A 666 -29.39 19.20 9.30
C ARG A 666 -28.44 18.60 8.26
N GLN A 667 -27.53 19.39 7.71
CA GLN A 667 -26.51 18.88 6.80
C GLN A 667 -25.57 17.89 7.50
N ALA A 668 -25.12 18.17 8.74
CA ALA A 668 -24.34 17.22 9.52
C ALA A 668 -25.10 15.90 9.74
N LEU A 669 -26.39 15.98 10.08
CA LEU A 669 -27.27 14.80 10.26
C LEU A 669 -27.57 14.06 8.95
N SER A 670 -27.42 14.69 7.79
CA SER A 670 -27.48 13.99 6.51
C SER A 670 -26.25 13.11 6.25
N LEU A 671 -25.11 13.45 6.86
CA LEU A 671 -23.88 12.66 6.79
C LEU A 671 -23.81 11.59 7.89
N ASP A 672 -24.26 11.93 9.11
CA ASP A 672 -24.45 10.97 10.20
C ASP A 672 -25.80 11.23 10.91
N PRO A 673 -26.85 10.47 10.54
CA PRO A 673 -28.17 10.62 11.16
C PRO A 673 -28.16 10.38 12.67
N ASN A 674 -27.21 9.62 13.20
CA ASN A 674 -27.14 9.21 14.60
C ASN A 674 -26.26 10.13 15.45
N LEU A 675 -25.77 11.24 14.90
CA LEU A 675 -24.92 12.17 15.62
C LEU A 675 -25.69 12.93 16.72
N GLU A 676 -25.59 12.42 17.94
CA GLU A 676 -26.32 12.94 19.11
C GLU A 676 -26.04 14.43 19.37
N THR A 677 -24.79 14.87 19.21
CA THR A 677 -24.40 16.27 19.40
C THR A 677 -25.13 17.20 18.42
N ALA A 678 -25.25 16.84 17.14
CA ALA A 678 -26.00 17.64 16.18
C ALA A 678 -27.50 17.61 16.46
N ARG A 679 -28.07 16.48 16.89
CA ARG A 679 -29.50 16.40 17.26
C ARG A 679 -29.83 17.34 18.41
N GLN A 680 -28.99 17.36 19.44
CA GLN A 680 -29.17 18.23 20.61
C GLN A 680 -29.05 19.71 20.24
N GLU A 681 -28.02 20.10 19.48
CA GLU A 681 -27.85 21.50 19.06
C GLU A 681 -28.94 21.98 18.08
N LEU A 682 -29.42 21.08 17.22
CA LEU A 682 -30.58 21.31 16.36
C LEU A 682 -31.84 21.59 17.19
N ALA A 683 -32.13 20.74 18.18
CA ALA A 683 -33.29 20.91 19.05
C ALA A 683 -33.23 22.22 19.83
N LYS A 684 -32.06 22.60 20.37
CA LYS A 684 -31.84 23.90 21.03
C LYS A 684 -32.14 25.08 20.10
N SER A 685 -31.61 25.05 18.87
CA SER A 685 -31.82 26.13 17.90
C SER A 685 -33.27 26.24 17.45
N LEU A 686 -33.97 25.12 17.28
CA LEU A 686 -35.40 25.08 16.97
C LEU A 686 -36.25 25.66 18.11
N SER A 687 -35.93 25.34 19.37
CA SER A 687 -36.62 25.90 20.54
C SER A 687 -36.48 27.43 20.57
N ARG A 688 -35.26 27.93 20.38
CA ARG A 688 -34.99 29.37 20.35
C ARG A 688 -35.75 30.09 19.24
N MET A 689 -35.83 29.53 18.04
CA MET A 689 -36.63 30.14 16.95
C MET A 689 -38.13 30.19 17.26
N ARG A 690 -38.67 29.18 17.98
CA ARG A 690 -40.06 29.18 18.43
C ARG A 690 -40.30 30.24 19.50
N GLU A 691 -39.36 30.41 20.43
CA GLU A 691 -39.42 31.46 21.46
C GLU A 691 -39.37 32.87 20.87
N THR A 692 -38.62 33.08 19.78
CA THR A 692 -38.47 34.39 19.13
C THR A 692 -39.53 34.70 18.05
N GLY A 693 -40.48 33.79 17.79
CA GLY A 693 -41.55 34.00 16.80
C GLY A 693 -41.09 33.98 15.33
N THR A 694 -39.90 33.43 15.05
CA THR A 694 -39.27 33.42 13.71
C THR A 694 -39.24 32.03 13.07
N ALA A 695 -39.96 31.05 13.62
CA ALA A 695 -40.02 29.69 13.10
C ALA A 695 -40.72 29.65 11.71
N PRO A 696 -40.13 29.02 10.68
CA PRO A 696 -40.88 28.67 9.48
C PRO A 696 -41.92 27.58 9.81
N PRO A 697 -43.05 27.52 9.08
CA PRO A 697 -44.15 26.59 9.34
C PRO A 697 -43.75 25.12 9.24
#